data_AF-A0A936W2P6-F1
#
_entry.id   AF-A0A936W2P6-F1
#
_cell.length_a   1.000
_cell.length_b   1.000
_cell.length_c   1.000
_cell.angle_alpha   90.00
_cell.angle_beta   90.00
_cell.angle_gamma   90.00
#
_symmetry.space_group_name_H-M   'P 1'
#
loop_
_entity.id
_entity.type
_entity.pdbx_description
1 polymer ?
#
loop_
_entity_poly.entity_id
_entity_poly.type
_entity_poly.pdbx_seq_one_letter_code
_entity_poly.pdbx_strand_id
1 'polypeptide(L)'
;MLRPLSFRSALLLLLVCSSFTAGAQRFQSTINTFLRQEKAQWQLSDTDVSNYTITDQYDNEQSGVTYTYLTQQVGDIRIFNAVSSMAIRDGKVVHYANRFHPNAAKKANAIIPAITQEEAIELAASHLGLNNPESTHLLQKEQNRLRYVYGKAGISKEDIKVELVLVSGPEALRLAWNVLIHPIGTADAWNVRLDALDGSFIEKNNWTTHCSFKGEHQHGDLCDREQEVMIPSMVQPIATMVADSGKYHVFPLPAEAPSFGDPQLLTNPHLVDASPYGWHDTDGAEGPEYTITRGNNVYAYEDINNLDFPGYSPDGGADLNFDFPFDLVQSTLYNQDATLTNLFYMNNMIHDILYVHGFDEAAGNFQETNYTGNGFAFDYVVAEGQDGGGLDNANFYTPEDGANGRMQMYMWEVVSESYMKIHLPDSIAGNYVAVAATFGPSLSTPVTGYTAIVIDAVDPTLNACDSILNPSDLVGKIAIVERGDCPYLQKAIAAELAGAVGVIVINTLDSPPIAMGGSGGTNIPAVMISKADGEMIKSILAAGDSIQVTLSMTPPVRDGSLDNGIIAHEYGHGLSNRLTGGPSNSDCLGHAEQGGEGWSDWLCLILTIEPGDSGADPRGIGTYVKNQEGGLGIRTYPYSTDMSINPLTYGDVANRFGPHAIGEVWSQTIWDLTWKMIESEGFDPDWFNGNAGNHTAMRLVLEGMRLQGCTPGYLDARDGILAADKLLYDGAHTCQIWEVFARRGMGANADQGSADSSSDQTEDFTMPNICLIATVAPTAQFAVSDTTTCFGKFAFSDLSTDIPQYYNWDFGDGNTSDLENPAHSYSEPGQYNVTLIVTNNVGSDTFQLVVNYSDLPVPTVTGNLVVCEGSSVALHADVLGGKTAIWTLGDTVVHTGRTFLTPALSSPVTYKVIQSDDKPVGNVGPATNSFAGGGNHNTGFEGKLLFETFVPLKLISVLMYAQGAGDRTIRLYDENDVELQAITVPLVNGQNRVTLNLDIPAPGRYSLANMSQNLYRNNTGADYPYIIDNLISIYSSNATDDELNYYYYFYDWIVQEATCVSAAIEVPVIVEPGPFAGFLASSNFLTASFIDISSGNPTSWSWNFGDGSPIDNMQNPEHTYLEVGIYEIELTVSNGSCFSTYRQTIEVGTSSSNDPEELFGLKLYPNPATDEITVEFGQAFADNILLNVTNATGSLVMTRPLGAGVTKYSVATSSLTPGTYQFQFIGELGVSVRRIAIVR
;
A
#
# COMPACT_ATOMS: atom_id res chain seq x y z
N MET A 1 -56.15 -39.10 -0.01
CA MET A 1 -56.51 -39.13 1.43
C MET A 1 -55.36 -38.52 2.19
N LEU A 2 -55.59 -37.50 3.03
CA LEU A 2 -54.55 -36.90 3.86
C LEU A 2 -54.48 -37.61 5.22
N ARG A 3 -53.29 -38.00 5.64
CA ARG A 3 -52.93 -38.23 7.05
C ARG A 3 -51.75 -37.32 7.39
N PRO A 4 -51.73 -36.67 8.56
CA PRO A 4 -50.68 -35.72 8.90
C PRO A 4 -49.38 -36.44 9.28
N LEU A 5 -48.23 -35.91 8.86
CA LEU A 5 -46.95 -36.27 9.47
C LEU A 5 -46.94 -35.81 10.93
N SER A 6 -46.32 -36.61 11.80
CA SER A 6 -46.27 -36.32 13.22
C SER A 6 -45.29 -35.18 13.54
N PHE A 7 -45.63 -34.37 14.54
CA PHE A 7 -44.88 -33.19 15.01
C PHE A 7 -43.45 -33.49 15.52
N ARG A 8 -43.00 -34.75 15.51
CA ARG A 8 -41.65 -35.17 15.96
C ARG A 8 -40.57 -35.07 14.89
N SER A 9 -40.90 -35.17 13.60
CA SER A 9 -39.89 -35.09 12.52
C SER A 9 -39.40 -33.65 12.28
N ALA A 10 -40.26 -32.65 12.48
CA ALA A 10 -39.89 -31.24 12.35
C ALA A 10 -38.98 -30.75 13.49
N LEU A 11 -39.15 -31.29 14.71
CA LEU A 11 -38.34 -30.90 15.86
C LEU A 11 -36.93 -31.51 15.83
N LEU A 12 -36.74 -32.65 15.15
CA LEU A 12 -35.40 -33.24 14.97
C LEU A 12 -34.57 -32.47 13.93
N LEU A 13 -35.17 -32.04 12.81
CA LEU A 13 -34.48 -31.18 11.83
C LEU A 13 -34.05 -29.83 12.44
N LEU A 14 -34.89 -29.23 13.29
CA LEU A 14 -34.56 -27.96 13.96
C LEU A 14 -33.47 -28.07 15.04
N LEU A 15 -33.21 -29.26 15.59
CA LEU A 15 -32.13 -29.51 16.55
C LEU A 15 -30.79 -29.87 15.87
N VAL A 16 -30.81 -30.45 14.68
CA VAL A 16 -29.58 -30.71 13.90
C VAL A 16 -29.04 -29.42 13.28
N CYS A 17 -29.91 -28.55 12.71
CA CYS A 17 -29.48 -27.26 12.15
C CYS A 17 -29.07 -26.18 13.18
N SER A 18 -29.17 -26.46 14.49
CA SER A 18 -28.77 -25.51 15.55
C SER A 18 -27.53 -25.96 16.35
N SER A 19 -26.89 -27.06 15.96
CA SER A 19 -25.68 -27.59 16.63
C SER A 19 -24.36 -27.23 15.91
N PHE A 20 -24.41 -26.85 14.62
CA PHE A 20 -23.21 -26.60 13.79
C PHE A 20 -22.80 -25.12 13.67
N THR A 21 -23.62 -24.17 14.10
CA THR A 21 -23.24 -22.74 14.16
C THR A 21 -22.47 -22.35 15.43
N ALA A 22 -22.19 -23.32 16.30
CA ALA A 22 -21.52 -23.09 17.60
C ALA A 22 -19.98 -23.22 17.54
N GLY A 23 -19.40 -23.71 16.44
CA GLY A 23 -17.95 -23.85 16.26
C GLY A 23 -17.24 -22.53 15.97
N ALA A 24 -17.62 -21.87 14.86
CA ALA A 24 -16.98 -20.66 14.32
C ALA A 24 -17.24 -19.35 15.09
N GLN A 25 -17.39 -19.43 16.42
CA GLN A 25 -17.62 -18.27 17.31
C GLN A 25 -16.73 -18.31 18.56
N ARG A 26 -15.78 -19.25 18.65
CA ARG A 26 -14.85 -19.30 19.76
C ARG A 26 -13.94 -18.06 19.70
N PHE A 27 -13.69 -17.48 20.86
CA PHE A 27 -12.89 -16.24 21.00
C PHE A 27 -13.41 -15.00 20.24
N GLN A 28 -14.64 -14.99 19.68
CA GLN A 28 -15.20 -13.81 18.99
C GLN A 28 -15.11 -12.52 19.83
N SER A 29 -15.28 -12.61 21.15
CA SER A 29 -15.10 -11.46 22.06
C SER A 29 -13.64 -11.03 22.21
N THR A 30 -12.69 -11.97 22.20
CA THR A 30 -11.25 -11.68 22.24
C THR A 30 -10.83 -11.00 20.94
N ILE A 31 -11.22 -11.57 19.78
CA ILE A 31 -10.90 -11.04 18.45
C ILE A 31 -11.45 -9.62 18.29
N ASN A 32 -12.74 -9.40 18.60
CA ASN A 32 -13.35 -8.06 18.59
C ASN A 32 -12.68 -7.07 19.56
N THR A 33 -12.12 -7.53 20.68
CA THR A 33 -11.42 -6.65 21.63
C THR A 33 -10.06 -6.27 21.08
N PHE A 34 -9.28 -7.25 20.63
CA PHE A 34 -7.96 -7.07 20.01
C PHE A 34 -8.04 -6.15 18.79
N LEU A 35 -8.89 -6.45 17.81
CA LEU A 35 -9.02 -5.62 16.60
C LEU A 35 -9.44 -4.18 16.93
N ARG A 36 -10.25 -3.95 17.97
CA ARG A 36 -10.63 -2.59 18.40
C ARG A 36 -9.53 -1.84 19.16
N GLN A 37 -8.62 -2.56 19.81
CA GLN A 37 -7.44 -1.98 20.46
C GLN A 37 -6.40 -1.60 19.40
N GLU A 38 -6.13 -2.51 18.46
CA GLU A 38 -5.04 -2.36 17.49
C GLU A 38 -5.46 -1.66 16.18
N LYS A 39 -6.76 -1.41 15.92
CA LYS A 39 -7.25 -0.78 14.67
C LYS A 39 -6.50 0.48 14.24
N ALA A 40 -5.99 1.26 15.21
CA ALA A 40 -5.23 2.48 14.96
C ALA A 40 -3.89 2.19 14.25
N GLN A 41 -3.21 1.10 14.60
CA GLN A 41 -1.95 0.66 13.99
C GLN A 41 -2.13 0.44 12.47
N TRP A 42 -3.24 -0.16 12.07
CA TRP A 42 -3.54 -0.51 10.67
C TRP A 42 -4.52 0.47 9.99
N GLN A 43 -4.81 1.62 10.62
CA GLN A 43 -5.67 2.68 10.08
C GLN A 43 -7.11 2.20 9.76
N LEU A 44 -7.58 1.16 10.45
CA LEU A 44 -8.90 0.54 10.26
C LEU A 44 -9.99 1.31 11.00
N SER A 45 -11.16 1.44 10.37
CA SER A 45 -12.35 2.03 11.00
C SER A 45 -13.11 1.01 11.86
N ASP A 46 -14.02 1.49 12.73
CA ASP A 46 -14.92 0.60 13.49
C ASP A 46 -15.78 -0.30 12.59
N THR A 47 -16.07 0.13 11.35
CA THR A 47 -16.77 -0.70 10.36
C THR A 47 -15.88 -1.82 9.84
N ASP A 48 -14.61 -1.53 9.54
CA ASP A 48 -13.66 -2.53 9.04
C ASP A 48 -13.43 -3.65 10.07
N VAL A 49 -13.26 -3.29 11.35
CA VAL A 49 -13.07 -4.26 12.45
C VAL A 49 -14.37 -4.83 13.03
N SER A 50 -15.53 -4.56 12.42
CA SER A 50 -16.80 -5.21 12.76
C SER A 50 -17.49 -5.92 11.61
N ASN A 51 -17.04 -5.73 10.37
CA ASN A 51 -17.58 -6.39 9.18
C ASN A 51 -16.57 -7.39 8.60
N TYR A 52 -16.45 -8.53 9.29
CA TYR A 52 -15.64 -9.67 8.89
C TYR A 52 -16.36 -10.98 9.22
N THR A 53 -15.99 -12.05 8.54
CA THR A 53 -16.37 -13.43 8.91
C THR A 53 -15.14 -14.23 9.29
N ILE A 54 -15.29 -15.12 10.27
CA ILE A 54 -14.34 -16.21 10.50
C ILE A 54 -14.64 -17.26 9.42
N THR A 55 -13.70 -17.53 8.52
CA THR A 55 -13.85 -18.62 7.54
C THR A 55 -13.45 -19.95 8.17
N ASP A 56 -12.31 -19.96 8.86
CA ASP A 56 -11.68 -21.14 9.40
C ASP A 56 -11.25 -20.87 10.85
N GLN A 57 -11.49 -21.83 11.74
CA GLN A 57 -11.03 -21.78 13.13
C GLN A 57 -10.86 -23.21 13.66
N TYR A 58 -9.62 -23.61 13.93
CA TYR A 58 -9.26 -24.94 14.38
C TYR A 58 -8.13 -24.92 15.41
N ASP A 59 -8.02 -26.00 16.20
CA ASP A 59 -6.93 -26.23 17.13
C ASP A 59 -5.86 -27.12 16.49
N ASN A 60 -4.59 -26.76 16.70
CA ASN A 60 -3.47 -27.68 16.49
C ASN A 60 -3.03 -28.22 17.85
N GLU A 61 -3.19 -29.53 18.04
CA GLU A 61 -2.88 -30.19 19.32
C GLU A 61 -1.38 -30.19 19.65
N GLN A 62 -0.50 -30.13 18.64
CA GLN A 62 0.95 -30.12 18.82
C GLN A 62 1.45 -28.77 19.34
N SER A 63 0.94 -27.66 18.78
CA SER A 63 1.33 -26.30 19.18
C SER A 63 0.48 -25.73 20.32
N GLY A 64 -0.70 -26.31 20.60
CA GLY A 64 -1.67 -25.77 21.56
C GLY A 64 -2.19 -24.39 21.14
N VAL A 65 -2.19 -24.09 19.84
CA VAL A 65 -2.65 -22.84 19.25
C VAL A 65 -3.97 -23.09 18.53
N THR A 66 -4.92 -22.19 18.69
CA THR A 66 -6.08 -22.06 17.81
C THR A 66 -5.72 -21.09 16.68
N TYR A 67 -5.69 -21.54 15.42
CA TYR A 67 -5.64 -20.63 14.27
C TYR A 67 -7.04 -20.11 13.98
N THR A 68 -7.13 -18.89 13.48
CA THR A 68 -8.40 -18.27 13.11
C THR A 68 -8.16 -17.33 11.94
N TYR A 69 -8.89 -17.55 10.85
CA TYR A 69 -8.73 -16.82 9.60
C TYR A 69 -9.94 -15.90 9.40
N LEU A 70 -9.65 -14.62 9.22
CA LEU A 70 -10.65 -13.54 9.19
C LEU A 70 -10.73 -12.97 7.78
N THR A 71 -11.87 -13.14 7.10
CA THR A 71 -12.12 -12.52 5.79
C THR A 71 -12.87 -11.20 5.98
N GLN A 72 -12.31 -10.10 5.47
CA GLN A 72 -12.98 -8.79 5.49
C GLN A 72 -14.15 -8.73 4.50
N GLN A 73 -15.20 -7.99 4.85
CA GLN A 73 -16.41 -7.84 4.02
C GLN A 73 -16.87 -6.38 3.89
N VAL A 74 -17.71 -6.11 2.90
CA VAL A 74 -18.56 -4.90 2.81
C VAL A 74 -20.01 -5.33 2.63
N GLY A 75 -20.84 -5.12 3.65
CA GLY A 75 -22.10 -5.85 3.74
C GLY A 75 -21.82 -7.36 3.77
N ASP A 76 -22.59 -8.13 3.00
CA ASP A 76 -22.43 -9.59 2.86
C ASP A 76 -21.42 -9.99 1.76
N ILE A 77 -20.72 -9.03 1.14
CA ILE A 77 -19.78 -9.26 0.03
C ILE A 77 -18.36 -9.34 0.58
N ARG A 78 -17.66 -10.45 0.38
CA ARG A 78 -16.25 -10.56 0.77
C ARG A 78 -15.36 -9.69 -0.11
N ILE A 79 -14.29 -9.19 0.48
CA ILE A 79 -13.18 -8.63 -0.27
C ILE A 79 -12.23 -9.79 -0.60
N PHE A 80 -11.92 -9.91 -1.88
CA PHE A 80 -11.06 -10.95 -2.42
C PHE A 80 -9.66 -10.83 -1.81
N ASN A 81 -9.12 -11.96 -1.33
CA ASN A 81 -7.83 -12.09 -0.63
C ASN A 81 -7.55 -11.20 0.60
N ALA A 82 -8.53 -10.43 1.09
CA ALA A 82 -8.45 -9.69 2.36
C ALA A 82 -8.62 -10.60 3.59
N VAL A 83 -7.81 -11.67 3.65
CA VAL A 83 -7.87 -12.72 4.68
C VAL A 83 -6.68 -12.60 5.64
N SER A 84 -6.98 -12.28 6.89
CA SER A 84 -5.98 -12.09 7.95
C SER A 84 -5.86 -13.34 8.81
N SER A 85 -4.62 -13.77 9.08
CA SER A 85 -4.33 -14.95 9.89
C SER A 85 -4.11 -14.54 11.35
N MET A 86 -4.71 -15.27 12.30
CA MET A 86 -4.60 -14.99 13.74
C MET A 86 -4.29 -16.27 14.53
N ALA A 87 -3.30 -16.20 15.43
CA ALA A 87 -2.99 -17.28 16.37
C ALA A 87 -3.47 -16.92 17.77
N ILE A 88 -4.19 -17.84 18.42
CA ILE A 88 -4.74 -17.66 19.77
C ILE A 88 -4.23 -18.78 20.68
N ARG A 89 -3.57 -18.43 21.79
CA ARG A 89 -3.11 -19.37 22.83
C ARG A 89 -3.61 -18.88 24.19
N ASP A 90 -4.10 -19.79 25.04
CA ASP A 90 -4.71 -19.50 26.35
C ASP A 90 -5.79 -18.40 26.32
N GLY A 91 -6.53 -18.30 25.20
CA GLY A 91 -7.59 -17.31 24.99
C GLY A 91 -7.11 -15.88 24.73
N LYS A 92 -5.82 -15.68 24.43
CA LYS A 92 -5.20 -14.42 24.00
C LYS A 92 -4.68 -14.51 22.57
N VAL A 93 -4.80 -13.43 21.81
CA VAL A 93 -4.09 -13.31 20.53
C VAL A 93 -2.59 -13.23 20.81
N VAL A 94 -1.81 -14.07 20.12
CA VAL A 94 -0.34 -14.16 20.25
C VAL A 94 0.38 -13.83 18.94
N HIS A 95 -0.32 -13.91 17.80
CA HIS A 95 0.15 -13.42 16.49
C HIS A 95 -1.06 -12.96 15.66
N TYR A 96 -0.86 -11.98 14.80
CA TYR A 96 -1.85 -11.51 13.82
C TYR A 96 -1.20 -10.91 12.58
N ALA A 97 -1.44 -11.51 11.42
CA ALA A 97 -1.04 -10.99 10.12
C ALA A 97 -2.24 -10.27 9.47
N ASN A 98 -2.25 -8.94 9.52
CA ASN A 98 -3.34 -8.12 8.99
C ASN A 98 -3.35 -8.12 7.45
N ARG A 99 -4.55 -8.28 6.87
CA ARG A 99 -4.89 -8.09 5.45
C ARG A 99 -6.19 -7.29 5.23
N PHE A 100 -6.69 -6.60 6.25
CA PHE A 100 -7.87 -5.75 6.09
C PHE A 100 -7.50 -4.43 5.41
N HIS A 101 -8.26 -4.06 4.39
CA HIS A 101 -8.17 -2.76 3.74
C HIS A 101 -8.81 -1.68 4.62
N PRO A 102 -8.12 -0.55 4.88
CA PRO A 102 -8.69 0.54 5.67
C PRO A 102 -9.80 1.26 4.89
N ASN A 103 -10.90 1.53 5.59
CA ASN A 103 -12.13 2.16 5.09
C ASN A 103 -12.78 1.40 3.92
N ALA A 104 -12.75 0.07 3.94
CA ALA A 104 -13.21 -0.77 2.83
C ALA A 104 -14.65 -0.47 2.38
N ALA A 105 -15.56 -0.28 3.34
CA ALA A 105 -16.96 0.04 3.05
C ALA A 105 -17.18 1.41 2.35
N LYS A 106 -16.18 2.31 2.37
CA LYS A 106 -16.18 3.56 1.59
C LYS A 106 -15.46 3.42 0.25
N LYS A 107 -14.55 2.45 0.12
CA LYS A 107 -13.78 2.17 -1.10
C LYS A 107 -14.52 1.28 -2.10
N ALA A 108 -15.54 0.53 -1.67
CA ALA A 108 -16.38 -0.27 -2.55
C ALA A 108 -17.15 0.61 -3.56
N ASN A 109 -16.83 0.47 -4.85
CA ASN A 109 -17.48 1.25 -5.92
C ASN A 109 -18.98 0.95 -6.05
N ALA A 110 -19.38 -0.28 -5.73
CA ALA A 110 -20.76 -0.74 -5.70
C ALA A 110 -20.92 -1.97 -4.78
N ILE A 111 -22.18 -2.28 -4.45
CA ILE A 111 -22.57 -3.50 -3.71
C ILE A 111 -23.79 -4.20 -4.34
N ILE A 112 -24.17 -3.80 -5.55
CA ILE A 112 -25.25 -4.41 -6.33
C ILE A 112 -24.72 -4.58 -7.77
N PRO A 113 -24.63 -5.81 -8.30
CA PRO A 113 -24.19 -6.04 -9.66
C PRO A 113 -25.23 -5.54 -10.66
N ALA A 114 -24.78 -5.02 -11.80
CA ALA A 114 -25.65 -4.61 -12.90
C ALA A 114 -25.76 -5.67 -14.01
N ILE A 115 -24.72 -6.50 -14.20
CA ILE A 115 -24.78 -7.69 -15.07
C ILE A 115 -25.10 -8.95 -14.26
N THR A 116 -25.77 -9.92 -14.87
CA THR A 116 -26.13 -11.19 -14.21
C THR A 116 -24.96 -12.18 -14.19
N GLN A 117 -25.11 -13.25 -13.40
CA GLN A 117 -24.17 -14.37 -13.36
C GLN A 117 -24.03 -15.03 -14.75
N GLU A 118 -25.13 -15.21 -15.47
CA GLU A 118 -25.13 -15.79 -16.81
C GLU A 118 -24.38 -14.91 -17.81
N GLU A 119 -24.60 -13.58 -17.77
CA GLU A 119 -23.87 -12.61 -18.59
C GLU A 119 -22.36 -12.64 -18.26
N ALA A 120 -21.99 -12.79 -16.98
CA ALA A 120 -20.59 -12.94 -16.57
C ALA A 120 -19.95 -14.25 -17.09
N ILE A 121 -20.67 -15.37 -17.12
CA ILE A 121 -20.19 -16.63 -17.72
C ILE A 121 -19.94 -16.45 -19.22
N GLU A 122 -20.87 -15.82 -19.95
CA GLU A 122 -20.73 -15.57 -21.39
C GLU A 122 -19.52 -14.67 -21.70
N LEU A 123 -19.30 -13.62 -20.90
CA LEU A 123 -18.16 -12.72 -21.04
C LEU A 123 -16.82 -13.38 -20.68
N ALA A 124 -16.78 -14.17 -19.60
CA ALA A 124 -15.58 -14.90 -19.19
C ALA A 124 -15.20 -15.95 -20.24
N ALA A 125 -16.18 -16.75 -20.70
CA ALA A 125 -15.99 -17.69 -21.81
C ALA A 125 -15.47 -16.99 -23.07
N SER A 126 -16.03 -15.82 -23.42
CA SER A 126 -15.56 -15.01 -24.55
C SER A 126 -14.12 -14.50 -24.36
N HIS A 127 -13.71 -14.14 -23.14
CA HIS A 127 -12.35 -13.71 -22.84
C HIS A 127 -11.35 -14.86 -22.99
N LEU A 128 -11.73 -16.06 -22.56
CA LEU A 128 -10.95 -17.29 -22.69
C LEU A 128 -10.97 -17.91 -24.10
N GLY A 129 -11.66 -17.28 -25.07
CA GLY A 129 -11.78 -17.78 -26.45
C GLY A 129 -12.71 -18.99 -26.62
N LEU A 130 -13.51 -19.33 -25.62
CA LEU A 130 -14.47 -20.43 -25.63
C LEU A 130 -15.73 -20.00 -26.40
N ASN A 131 -16.00 -20.65 -27.52
CA ASN A 131 -17.05 -20.21 -28.45
C ASN A 131 -18.39 -20.91 -28.20
N ASN A 132 -19.42 -20.13 -27.86
CA ASN A 132 -20.82 -20.54 -27.68
C ASN A 132 -21.05 -21.55 -26.53
N PRO A 133 -21.07 -21.09 -25.26
CA PRO A 133 -21.66 -21.90 -24.18
C PRO A 133 -23.08 -22.36 -24.54
N GLU A 134 -23.39 -23.62 -24.22
CA GLU A 134 -24.76 -24.11 -24.16
C GLU A 134 -25.54 -23.39 -23.05
N SER A 135 -26.87 -23.57 -23.00
CA SER A 135 -27.70 -22.89 -22.00
C SER A 135 -27.27 -23.25 -20.57
N THR A 136 -26.63 -22.28 -19.91
CA THR A 136 -26.30 -22.31 -18.49
C THR A 136 -27.57 -22.49 -17.66
N HIS A 137 -27.49 -23.30 -16.60
CA HIS A 137 -28.58 -23.49 -15.66
C HIS A 137 -28.03 -23.57 -14.25
N LEU A 138 -28.61 -22.77 -13.34
CA LEU A 138 -28.22 -22.73 -11.94
C LEU A 138 -28.56 -24.08 -11.27
N LEU A 139 -27.54 -24.75 -10.76
CA LEU A 139 -27.65 -26.00 -10.00
C LEU A 139 -27.84 -25.72 -8.51
N GLN A 140 -26.97 -24.87 -7.94
CA GLN A 140 -26.91 -24.58 -6.52
C GLN A 140 -26.59 -23.11 -6.26
N LYS A 141 -27.15 -22.56 -5.18
CA LYS A 141 -26.69 -21.31 -4.59
C LYS A 141 -26.16 -21.59 -3.19
N GLU A 142 -24.90 -21.24 -2.96
CA GLU A 142 -24.35 -21.19 -1.61
C GLU A 142 -24.83 -19.91 -0.92
N GLN A 143 -25.26 -20.03 0.34
CA GLN A 143 -25.79 -18.88 1.09
C GLN A 143 -24.75 -18.23 2.00
N ASN A 144 -23.69 -18.96 2.37
CA ASN A 144 -22.66 -18.50 3.30
C ASN A 144 -21.57 -17.63 2.62
N ARG A 145 -21.48 -17.75 1.30
CA ARG A 145 -20.53 -17.10 0.38
C ARG A 145 -21.35 -16.84 -0.87
N LEU A 146 -21.30 -15.64 -1.48
CA LEU A 146 -22.24 -15.22 -2.55
C LEU A 146 -21.94 -15.89 -3.91
N ARG A 147 -21.93 -17.22 -3.91
CA ARG A 147 -21.49 -18.12 -4.95
C ARG A 147 -22.66 -18.92 -5.53
N TYR A 148 -22.62 -19.08 -6.84
CA TYR A 148 -23.66 -19.66 -7.68
C TYR A 148 -23.01 -20.71 -8.57
N VAL A 149 -23.48 -21.95 -8.50
CA VAL A 149 -22.94 -23.08 -9.25
C VAL A 149 -23.83 -23.34 -10.45
N TYR A 150 -23.26 -23.27 -11.66
CA TYR A 150 -23.94 -23.51 -12.92
C TYR A 150 -23.45 -24.80 -13.56
N GLY A 151 -24.36 -25.51 -14.23
CA GLY A 151 -23.95 -26.70 -14.98
C GLY A 151 -23.00 -26.36 -16.12
N LYS A 152 -22.03 -27.26 -16.36
CA LYS A 152 -20.88 -27.25 -17.31
C LYS A 152 -21.00 -26.55 -18.67
N ALA A 153 -22.22 -26.28 -19.16
CA ALA A 153 -22.53 -25.47 -20.35
C ALA A 153 -21.80 -25.86 -21.66
N GLY A 154 -21.31 -27.09 -21.79
CA GLY A 154 -20.58 -27.56 -22.99
C GLY A 154 -19.24 -26.88 -23.27
N ILE A 155 -18.80 -25.98 -22.39
CA ILE A 155 -17.49 -25.30 -22.44
C ILE A 155 -16.56 -25.75 -21.31
N SER A 156 -17.14 -26.30 -20.24
CA SER A 156 -16.46 -26.63 -19.00
C SER A 156 -16.38 -28.15 -18.80
N LYS A 157 -15.26 -28.69 -18.28
CA LYS A 157 -15.23 -30.07 -17.78
C LYS A 157 -16.06 -30.21 -16.52
N GLU A 158 -16.27 -29.12 -15.76
CA GLU A 158 -16.87 -29.11 -14.42
C GLU A 158 -17.82 -27.92 -14.17
N ASP A 159 -18.47 -27.88 -13.00
CA ASP A 159 -19.66 -27.05 -12.74
C ASP A 159 -19.30 -25.62 -12.32
N ILE A 160 -19.21 -24.76 -13.34
CA ILE A 160 -18.86 -23.33 -13.31
C ILE A 160 -19.35 -22.62 -12.03
N LYS A 161 -18.42 -22.23 -11.15
CA LYS A 161 -18.68 -21.44 -9.94
C LYS A 161 -18.60 -19.95 -10.27
N VAL A 162 -19.63 -19.17 -9.92
CA VAL A 162 -19.70 -17.71 -10.10
C VAL A 162 -19.90 -17.05 -8.75
N GLU A 163 -18.95 -16.24 -8.30
CA GLU A 163 -18.97 -15.60 -6.98
C GLU A 163 -18.94 -14.07 -7.07
N LEU A 164 -19.79 -13.39 -6.30
CA LEU A 164 -19.74 -11.92 -6.18
C LEU A 164 -18.71 -11.52 -5.11
N VAL A 165 -17.70 -10.74 -5.50
CA VAL A 165 -16.61 -10.30 -4.63
C VAL A 165 -16.29 -8.82 -4.82
N LEU A 166 -15.50 -8.24 -3.92
CA LEU A 166 -14.83 -6.95 -4.09
C LEU A 166 -13.33 -7.19 -4.32
N VAL A 167 -12.78 -6.71 -5.43
CA VAL A 167 -11.35 -6.87 -5.80
C VAL A 167 -10.61 -5.59 -5.48
N SER A 168 -9.38 -5.70 -4.96
CA SER A 168 -8.54 -4.52 -4.72
C SER A 168 -8.07 -3.92 -6.04
N GLY A 169 -8.24 -2.61 -6.20
CA GLY A 169 -7.67 -1.80 -7.27
C GLY A 169 -6.84 -0.63 -6.71
N PRO A 170 -6.21 0.18 -7.59
CA PRO A 170 -5.26 1.22 -7.18
C PRO A 170 -5.80 2.20 -6.13
N GLU A 171 -7.04 2.69 -6.26
CA GLU A 171 -7.64 3.60 -5.26
C GLU A 171 -9.01 3.12 -4.73
N ALA A 172 -9.64 2.13 -5.37
CA ALA A 172 -10.99 1.63 -5.03
C ALA A 172 -11.08 0.09 -4.97
N LEU A 173 -12.06 -0.42 -4.20
CA LEU A 173 -12.47 -1.82 -4.24
C LEU A 173 -13.55 -1.99 -5.31
N ARG A 174 -13.29 -2.81 -6.33
CA ARG A 174 -14.18 -2.98 -7.50
C ARG A 174 -15.09 -4.19 -7.31
N LEU A 175 -16.40 -3.99 -7.43
CA LEU A 175 -17.38 -5.07 -7.40
C LEU A 175 -17.21 -5.94 -8.65
N ALA A 176 -16.89 -7.21 -8.47
CA ALA A 176 -16.57 -8.13 -9.55
C ALA A 176 -17.33 -9.45 -9.44
N TRP A 177 -17.61 -10.03 -10.61
CA TRP A 177 -17.90 -11.46 -10.73
C TRP A 177 -16.58 -12.21 -10.88
N ASN A 178 -16.33 -13.11 -9.95
CA ASN A 178 -15.22 -14.05 -9.94
C ASN A 178 -15.76 -15.37 -10.50
N VAL A 179 -15.53 -15.58 -11.80
CA VAL A 179 -16.09 -16.68 -12.60
C VAL A 179 -15.03 -17.74 -12.79
N LEU A 180 -15.23 -18.90 -12.17
CA LEU A 180 -14.36 -20.06 -12.30
C LEU A 180 -14.89 -20.97 -13.43
N ILE A 181 -14.19 -21.02 -14.58
CA ILE A 181 -14.55 -21.79 -15.77
C ILE A 181 -13.48 -22.84 -16.05
N HIS A 182 -13.85 -24.02 -16.53
CA HIS A 182 -12.90 -25.13 -16.64
C HIS A 182 -12.77 -25.71 -18.07
N PRO A 183 -12.06 -25.07 -19.02
CA PRO A 183 -12.10 -25.42 -20.44
C PRO A 183 -11.93 -26.91 -20.78
N ILE A 184 -12.85 -27.42 -21.60
CA ILE A 184 -12.74 -28.77 -22.19
C ILE A 184 -11.55 -28.83 -23.15
N GLY A 185 -10.67 -29.81 -22.95
CA GLY A 185 -9.56 -30.14 -23.86
C GLY A 185 -8.24 -29.43 -23.56
N THR A 186 -8.18 -28.63 -22.50
CA THR A 186 -6.93 -28.22 -21.85
C THR A 186 -6.88 -28.83 -20.44
N ALA A 187 -5.91 -28.52 -19.61
CA ALA A 187 -5.87 -29.01 -18.23
C ALA A 187 -6.72 -28.15 -17.27
N ASP A 188 -7.61 -27.25 -17.75
CA ASP A 188 -7.71 -25.90 -17.13
C ASP A 188 -9.05 -25.50 -16.40
N ALA A 189 -9.04 -24.46 -15.52
CA ALA A 189 -9.93 -23.88 -14.43
C ALA A 189 -9.86 -22.32 -14.19
N TRP A 190 -9.95 -21.47 -15.20
CA TRP A 190 -9.73 -20.02 -15.05
C TRP A 190 -10.65 -19.34 -14.05
N ASN A 191 -10.04 -18.71 -13.05
CA ASN A 191 -10.71 -17.64 -12.31
C ASN A 191 -10.60 -16.36 -13.13
N VAL A 192 -11.71 -15.96 -13.77
CA VAL A 192 -11.83 -14.73 -14.56
C VAL A 192 -12.61 -13.72 -13.73
N ARG A 193 -11.97 -12.59 -13.40
CA ARG A 193 -12.61 -11.49 -12.68
C ARG A 193 -13.03 -10.39 -13.65
N LEU A 194 -14.35 -10.17 -13.67
CA LEU A 194 -15.02 -9.19 -14.51
C LEU A 194 -15.70 -8.15 -13.63
N ASP A 195 -15.64 -6.86 -13.99
CA ASP A 195 -16.39 -5.82 -13.28
C ASP A 195 -17.90 -6.11 -13.39
N ALA A 196 -18.57 -6.18 -12.24
CA ALA A 196 -19.96 -6.59 -12.16
C ALA A 196 -20.96 -5.49 -12.58
N LEU A 197 -20.47 -4.31 -12.98
CA LEU A 197 -21.27 -3.18 -13.45
C LEU A 197 -21.32 -3.06 -14.97
N ASP A 198 -20.21 -3.34 -15.66
CA ASP A 198 -20.12 -3.21 -17.13
C ASP A 198 -19.57 -4.45 -17.86
N GLY A 199 -19.10 -5.47 -17.15
CA GLY A 199 -18.53 -6.69 -17.72
C GLY A 199 -17.11 -6.53 -18.28
N SER A 200 -16.44 -5.41 -18.00
CA SER A 200 -15.04 -5.22 -18.38
C SER A 200 -14.13 -6.21 -17.65
N PHE A 201 -13.07 -6.63 -18.32
CA PHE A 201 -12.07 -7.54 -17.76
C PHE A 201 -11.21 -6.80 -16.72
N ILE A 202 -11.09 -7.37 -15.52
CA ILE A 202 -10.19 -6.89 -14.48
C ILE A 202 -8.89 -7.70 -14.56
N GLU A 203 -8.98 -9.01 -14.33
CA GLU A 203 -7.84 -9.92 -14.33
C GLU A 203 -8.29 -11.38 -14.55
N LYS A 204 -7.32 -12.26 -14.83
CA LYS A 204 -7.49 -13.71 -14.74
C LYS A 204 -6.32 -14.28 -13.95
N ASN A 205 -6.57 -15.30 -13.15
CA ASN A 205 -5.58 -15.98 -12.32
C ASN A 205 -5.88 -17.47 -12.26
N ASN A 206 -4.81 -18.23 -12.01
CA ASN A 206 -4.76 -19.63 -12.33
C ASN A 206 -4.55 -20.48 -11.06
N TRP A 207 -5.52 -21.31 -10.71
CA TRP A 207 -5.60 -22.17 -9.53
C TRP A 207 -4.76 -23.46 -9.60
N THR A 208 -3.92 -23.58 -10.63
CA THR A 208 -2.97 -24.67 -10.86
C THR A 208 -1.71 -23.95 -11.44
N THR A 209 -0.48 -24.38 -11.13
CA THR A 209 0.85 -23.74 -11.37
C THR A 209 1.81 -24.37 -12.47
N HIS A 210 1.75 -24.07 -13.79
CA HIS A 210 2.30 -24.98 -14.85
C HIS A 210 3.83 -24.95 -15.05
N CYS A 211 4.47 -26.13 -15.06
CA CYS A 211 5.92 -26.34 -15.14
C CYS A 211 6.42 -26.81 -16.54
N SER A 212 6.40 -25.97 -17.60
CA SER A 212 6.75 -26.40 -18.98
C SER A 212 8.24 -26.24 -19.35
N PHE A 213 8.89 -27.31 -19.88
CA PHE A 213 10.36 -27.34 -20.10
C PHE A 213 10.87 -27.73 -21.51
N LYS A 214 10.19 -27.35 -22.60
CA LYS A 214 10.66 -27.61 -23.99
C LYS A 214 11.45 -26.45 -24.63
N GLY A 215 12.75 -26.66 -24.89
CA GLY A 215 13.57 -25.83 -25.80
C GLY A 215 14.98 -25.47 -25.31
N GLU A 216 15.83 -24.94 -26.20
CA GLU A 216 17.11 -24.29 -25.80
C GLU A 216 16.80 -22.95 -25.08
N HIS A 217 17.04 -22.90 -23.77
CA HIS A 217 17.19 -21.72 -22.90
C HIS A 217 16.73 -20.35 -23.48
N GLN A 218 15.42 -20.19 -23.69
CA GLN A 218 14.80 -18.87 -23.88
C GLN A 218 13.61 -18.74 -22.94
N HIS A 219 13.76 -17.83 -21.97
CA HIS A 219 12.73 -17.47 -20.99
C HIS A 219 11.65 -16.63 -21.69
N GLY A 220 10.75 -17.30 -22.41
CA GLY A 220 9.61 -16.71 -23.11
C GLY A 220 8.31 -16.95 -22.35
N ASP A 221 7.41 -15.96 -22.39
CA ASP A 221 6.14 -15.92 -21.65
C ASP A 221 5.21 -17.12 -21.88
N LEU A 222 4.20 -17.23 -20.99
CA LEU A 222 2.98 -18.06 -21.02
C LEU A 222 3.01 -19.34 -20.15
N CYS A 223 2.69 -19.16 -18.85
CA CYS A 223 2.23 -20.21 -17.93
C CYS A 223 0.75 -19.99 -17.61
N ASP A 224 -0.12 -20.84 -18.18
CA ASP A 224 -1.59 -20.76 -18.18
C ASP A 224 -2.13 -22.21 -17.93
N ARG A 225 -2.48 -22.63 -16.69
CA ARG A 225 -2.87 -24.03 -16.22
C ARG A 225 -4.38 -24.16 -15.87
N GLU A 226 -4.85 -25.11 -15.00
CA GLU A 226 -6.17 -25.13 -14.27
C GLU A 226 -6.72 -26.54 -13.70
N GLN A 227 -8.05 -26.87 -13.72
CA GLN A 227 -8.96 -28.02 -13.27
C GLN A 227 -9.91 -28.05 -11.96
N GLU A 228 -11.00 -28.89 -11.77
CA GLU A 228 -12.08 -28.86 -10.67
C GLU A 228 -12.50 -30.20 -9.90
N VAL A 229 -13.65 -30.23 -9.13
CA VAL A 229 -14.28 -31.34 -8.31
C VAL A 229 -15.83 -31.20 -8.00
N MET A 230 -16.61 -32.27 -7.62
CA MET A 230 -17.81 -32.25 -6.69
C MET A 230 -18.25 -33.61 -5.98
N ILE A 231 -19.14 -33.54 -4.95
CA ILE A 231 -19.21 -34.21 -3.60
C ILE A 231 -20.60 -34.87 -3.21
N PRO A 232 -21.04 -35.29 -1.96
CA PRO A 232 -20.48 -35.93 -0.69
C PRO A 232 -21.40 -36.96 0.12
N SER A 233 -20.93 -37.50 1.30
CA SER A 233 -21.63 -37.70 2.64
C SER A 233 -21.92 -39.10 3.31
N MET A 234 -21.28 -39.42 4.47
CA MET A 234 -21.85 -39.67 5.85
C MET A 234 -20.88 -40.38 6.87
N VAL A 235 -20.96 -40.08 8.19
CA VAL A 235 -19.94 -40.44 9.24
C VAL A 235 -20.45 -41.37 10.39
N GLN A 236 -19.58 -42.28 10.90
CA GLN A 236 -19.67 -42.98 12.22
C GLN A 236 -18.25 -43.25 12.83
N PRO A 237 -18.11 -43.56 14.15
CA PRO A 237 -16.82 -43.41 14.86
C PRO A 237 -15.95 -44.68 15.07
N ILE A 238 -14.65 -44.39 15.24
CA ILE A 238 -13.43 -45.21 15.36
C ILE A 238 -13.49 -46.47 16.26
N ALA A 239 -12.82 -47.55 15.83
CA ALA A 239 -12.31 -48.63 16.70
C ALA A 239 -11.02 -49.32 16.19
N THR A 240 -9.93 -49.19 16.97
CA THR A 240 -8.64 -49.92 16.98
C THR A 240 -8.26 -50.92 15.87
N MET A 241 -7.19 -50.56 15.15
CA MET A 241 -6.08 -51.38 14.63
C MET A 241 -6.41 -52.63 13.80
N VAL A 242 -6.34 -52.45 12.48
CA VAL A 242 -6.10 -53.51 11.51
C VAL A 242 -4.67 -53.38 10.99
N ALA A 243 -3.94 -54.49 10.92
CA ALA A 243 -2.72 -54.52 10.13
C ALA A 243 -3.11 -54.77 8.67
N ASP A 244 -3.20 -53.71 7.87
CA ASP A 244 -3.02 -53.80 6.42
C ASP A 244 -1.72 -54.59 6.16
N SER A 245 -1.70 -55.46 5.15
CA SER A 245 -0.54 -56.31 4.79
C SER A 245 0.13 -55.88 3.47
N GLY A 246 -0.19 -54.68 2.99
CA GLY A 246 0.27 -54.12 1.72
C GLY A 246 1.77 -54.18 1.53
N LYS A 247 2.18 -54.65 0.34
CA LYS A 247 3.57 -54.65 -0.11
C LYS A 247 3.70 -53.83 -1.38
N TYR A 248 4.73 -52.99 -1.43
CA TYR A 248 4.93 -52.03 -2.50
C TYR A 248 6.38 -52.11 -2.95
N HIS A 249 6.60 -52.44 -4.23
CA HIS A 249 7.91 -52.38 -4.85
C HIS A 249 8.07 -51.00 -5.49
N VAL A 250 8.88 -50.13 -4.87
CA VAL A 250 8.91 -48.68 -5.12
C VAL A 250 10.31 -48.12 -4.93
N PHE A 251 10.54 -46.84 -5.26
CA PHE A 251 11.74 -46.11 -4.86
C PHE A 251 11.46 -45.39 -3.53
N PRO A 252 11.91 -45.91 -2.37
CA PRO A 252 11.62 -45.29 -1.09
C PRO A 252 12.42 -44.01 -0.87
N LEU A 253 11.81 -43.01 -0.22
CA LEU A 253 12.54 -41.88 0.37
C LEU A 253 13.71 -42.37 1.23
N PRO A 254 14.89 -41.71 1.17
CA PRO A 254 15.14 -40.41 0.56
C PRO A 254 15.44 -40.43 -0.96
N ALA A 255 15.37 -41.57 -1.66
CA ALA A 255 15.71 -41.61 -3.08
C ALA A 255 14.80 -40.68 -3.93
N GLU A 256 15.40 -39.68 -4.59
CA GLU A 256 14.69 -38.70 -5.41
C GLU A 256 14.11 -39.32 -6.68
N ALA A 257 14.83 -40.26 -7.30
CA ALA A 257 14.44 -40.91 -8.56
C ALA A 257 15.29 -42.19 -8.80
N PRO A 258 15.06 -42.97 -9.87
CA PRO A 258 15.81 -44.20 -10.14
C PRO A 258 17.32 -44.04 -10.39
N SER A 259 17.81 -42.80 -10.58
CA SER A 259 19.25 -42.48 -10.65
C SER A 259 19.91 -42.30 -9.29
N PHE A 260 19.15 -42.28 -8.19
CA PHE A 260 19.64 -42.05 -6.83
C PHE A 260 19.64 -43.32 -5.96
N GLY A 261 18.78 -44.30 -6.26
CA GLY A 261 18.76 -45.56 -5.53
C GLY A 261 18.06 -46.70 -6.25
N ASP A 262 18.37 -47.93 -5.82
CA ASP A 262 17.67 -49.14 -6.25
C ASP A 262 16.26 -49.21 -5.64
N PRO A 263 15.24 -49.73 -6.35
CA PRO A 263 13.90 -49.92 -5.80
C PRO A 263 13.89 -51.01 -4.73
N GLN A 264 12.95 -50.91 -3.79
CA GLN A 264 12.82 -51.81 -2.64
C GLN A 264 11.38 -52.30 -2.48
N LEU A 265 11.23 -53.54 -2.00
CA LEU A 265 9.94 -54.10 -1.61
C LEU A 265 9.66 -53.77 -0.14
N LEU A 266 8.83 -52.77 0.09
CA LEU A 266 8.34 -52.39 1.42
C LEU A 266 7.18 -53.31 1.85
N THR A 267 6.90 -53.33 3.15
CA THR A 267 5.72 -54.01 3.72
C THR A 267 5.18 -53.14 4.84
N ASN A 268 3.90 -52.79 4.77
CA ASN A 268 3.19 -51.93 5.72
C ASN A 268 3.90 -50.57 5.98
N PRO A 269 4.20 -49.77 4.93
CA PRO A 269 4.86 -48.46 5.10
C PRO A 269 3.97 -47.36 5.72
N HIS A 270 2.65 -47.56 5.82
CA HIS A 270 1.72 -46.58 6.35
C HIS A 270 2.01 -46.22 7.82
N LEU A 271 1.81 -44.96 8.18
CA LEU A 271 1.83 -44.55 9.58
C LEU A 271 0.44 -44.71 10.20
N VAL A 272 0.33 -45.45 11.31
CA VAL A 272 -0.96 -45.72 11.98
C VAL A 272 -1.65 -44.45 12.51
N ASP A 273 -0.90 -43.41 12.89
CA ASP A 273 -1.50 -42.19 13.44
C ASP A 273 -2.11 -41.27 12.36
N ALA A 274 -1.64 -41.38 11.10
CA ALA A 274 -2.17 -40.63 9.95
C ALA A 274 -3.11 -41.46 9.08
N SER A 275 -2.76 -42.74 8.85
CA SER A 275 -3.49 -43.72 8.06
C SER A 275 -3.90 -44.93 8.93
N PRO A 276 -4.83 -44.78 9.89
CA PRO A 276 -5.13 -45.79 10.94
C PRO A 276 -5.72 -47.12 10.45
N TYR A 277 -6.17 -47.16 9.20
CA TYR A 277 -6.76 -48.34 8.54
C TYR A 277 -5.91 -48.86 7.36
N GLY A 278 -4.68 -48.33 7.20
CA GLY A 278 -3.83 -48.55 6.03
C GLY A 278 -4.16 -47.59 4.89
N TRP A 279 -3.53 -47.78 3.74
CA TRP A 279 -3.68 -46.87 2.58
C TRP A 279 -4.80 -47.27 1.61
N HIS A 280 -5.53 -48.34 1.88
CA HIS A 280 -6.54 -48.92 0.99
C HIS A 280 -7.97 -48.95 1.56
N ASP A 281 -8.16 -48.42 2.77
CA ASP A 281 -9.45 -48.09 3.38
C ASP A 281 -9.94 -46.71 2.89
N THR A 282 -11.25 -46.49 2.92
CA THR A 282 -11.89 -45.18 2.67
C THR A 282 -13.05 -44.85 3.60
N ASP A 283 -13.56 -45.80 4.41
CA ASP A 283 -14.74 -45.60 5.27
C ASP A 283 -14.51 -45.87 6.77
N GLY A 284 -13.30 -46.27 7.16
CA GLY A 284 -12.90 -46.56 8.54
C GLY A 284 -13.42 -47.89 9.07
N ALA A 285 -13.73 -48.84 8.19
CA ALA A 285 -14.08 -50.21 8.52
C ALA A 285 -12.85 -51.09 8.75
N GLU A 286 -13.08 -52.35 9.15
CA GLU A 286 -11.99 -53.32 9.28
C GLU A 286 -11.69 -54.01 7.94
N GLY A 287 -10.64 -53.55 7.27
CA GLY A 287 -10.09 -54.13 6.03
C GLY A 287 -10.04 -53.13 4.87
N PRO A 288 -9.42 -53.48 3.73
CA PRO A 288 -9.36 -52.60 2.56
C PRO A 288 -10.63 -52.71 1.70
N GLU A 289 -11.22 -51.57 1.30
CA GLU A 289 -12.28 -51.52 0.28
C GLU A 289 -11.71 -51.77 -1.12
N TYR A 290 -10.47 -51.35 -1.35
CA TYR A 290 -9.81 -51.36 -2.66
C TYR A 290 -8.59 -52.29 -2.67
N THR A 291 -8.48 -53.13 -3.70
CA THR A 291 -7.26 -53.91 -3.98
C THR A 291 -6.34 -53.24 -5.00
N ILE A 292 -6.76 -52.09 -5.51
CA ILE A 292 -6.02 -51.24 -6.45
C ILE A 292 -5.31 -50.09 -5.72
N THR A 293 -4.49 -49.30 -6.43
CA THR A 293 -3.81 -48.07 -5.94
C THR A 293 -4.78 -46.92 -5.59
N ARG A 294 -5.66 -47.17 -4.62
CA ARG A 294 -6.67 -46.25 -4.09
C ARG A 294 -6.88 -46.51 -2.60
N GLY A 295 -7.08 -45.44 -1.85
CA GLY A 295 -7.71 -45.43 -0.54
C GLY A 295 -7.89 -44.00 -0.03
N ASN A 296 -7.76 -43.79 1.28
CA ASN A 296 -8.19 -42.57 1.94
C ASN A 296 -7.48 -41.31 1.45
N ASN A 297 -6.17 -41.38 1.21
CA ASN A 297 -5.35 -40.17 1.00
C ASN A 297 -5.16 -39.84 -0.50
N VAL A 298 -5.24 -40.86 -1.37
CA VAL A 298 -4.96 -40.74 -2.81
C VAL A 298 -5.63 -41.85 -3.62
N TYR A 299 -6.03 -41.50 -4.85
CA TYR A 299 -6.36 -42.45 -5.91
C TYR A 299 -5.41 -42.25 -7.09
N ALA A 300 -4.50 -43.20 -7.31
CA ALA A 300 -3.58 -43.19 -8.43
C ALA A 300 -4.08 -44.06 -9.59
N TYR A 301 -4.10 -43.50 -10.80
CA TYR A 301 -4.53 -44.18 -12.03
C TYR A 301 -3.85 -43.60 -13.27
N GLU A 302 -3.91 -44.31 -14.39
CA GLU A 302 -3.48 -43.84 -15.71
C GLU A 302 -4.53 -42.95 -16.38
N ASP A 303 -4.10 -41.86 -17.03
CA ASP A 303 -4.92 -41.14 -18.01
C ASP A 303 -4.15 -40.71 -19.27
N ILE A 304 -3.62 -41.68 -20.03
CA ILE A 304 -2.93 -41.44 -21.32
C ILE A 304 -3.86 -40.75 -22.35
N ASN A 305 -5.17 -40.72 -22.10
CA ASN A 305 -6.17 -40.21 -23.03
C ASN A 305 -6.63 -38.77 -22.73
N ASN A 306 -6.16 -38.15 -21.63
CA ASN A 306 -6.58 -36.81 -21.18
C ASN A 306 -8.11 -36.70 -21.11
N LEU A 307 -8.71 -37.62 -20.37
CA LEU A 307 -10.15 -37.73 -20.16
C LEU A 307 -10.61 -37.13 -18.83
N ASP A 308 -9.71 -36.89 -17.88
CA ASP A 308 -10.01 -36.41 -16.51
C ASP A 308 -10.91 -37.40 -15.75
N PHE A 309 -10.75 -38.70 -16.04
CA PHE A 309 -11.52 -39.78 -15.43
C PHE A 309 -10.62 -40.97 -15.13
N PRO A 310 -10.87 -41.70 -14.03
CA PRO A 310 -10.07 -42.88 -13.66
C PRO A 310 -9.95 -43.93 -14.77
N GLY A 311 -8.75 -44.06 -15.33
CA GLY A 311 -8.37 -45.09 -16.30
C GLY A 311 -7.88 -46.37 -15.61
N TYR A 312 -6.71 -46.87 -16.01
CA TYR A 312 -6.16 -48.09 -15.43
C TYR A 312 -5.47 -47.85 -14.06
N SER A 313 -5.73 -48.72 -13.07
CA SER A 313 -4.97 -48.79 -11.82
C SER A 313 -4.43 -50.21 -11.61
N PRO A 314 -3.20 -50.39 -11.09
CA PRO A 314 -2.64 -51.70 -10.74
C PRO A 314 -3.45 -52.34 -9.62
N ASP A 315 -3.63 -53.66 -9.67
CA ASP A 315 -4.39 -54.45 -8.68
C ASP A 315 -3.45 -55.41 -7.94
N GLY A 316 -3.21 -55.15 -6.66
CA GLY A 316 -2.42 -56.01 -5.76
C GLY A 316 -3.19 -57.25 -5.28
N GLY A 317 -4.47 -57.37 -5.63
CA GLY A 317 -5.37 -58.44 -5.21
C GLY A 317 -5.68 -58.42 -3.71
N ALA A 318 -6.33 -59.48 -3.23
CA ALA A 318 -6.78 -59.57 -1.83
C ALA A 318 -5.65 -59.61 -0.78
N ASP A 319 -4.40 -59.83 -1.20
CA ASP A 319 -3.20 -59.80 -0.35
C ASP A 319 -2.46 -58.44 -0.41
N LEU A 320 -2.97 -57.46 -1.20
CA LEU A 320 -2.38 -56.13 -1.44
C LEU A 320 -0.90 -56.18 -1.85
N ASN A 321 -0.56 -57.06 -2.79
CA ASN A 321 0.82 -57.35 -3.19
C ASN A 321 1.20 -56.64 -4.50
N PHE A 322 1.55 -55.36 -4.40
CA PHE A 322 2.06 -54.51 -5.48
C PHE A 322 3.58 -54.73 -5.72
N ASP A 323 3.99 -55.99 -5.86
CA ASP A 323 5.36 -56.40 -6.23
C ASP A 323 5.48 -56.55 -7.75
N PHE A 324 5.49 -55.40 -8.44
CA PHE A 324 5.60 -55.32 -9.88
C PHE A 324 7.06 -55.07 -10.31
N PRO A 325 7.55 -55.70 -11.40
CA PRO A 325 8.94 -55.57 -11.82
C PRO A 325 9.21 -54.22 -12.51
N PHE A 326 10.31 -53.58 -12.13
CA PHE A 326 10.88 -52.45 -12.88
C PHE A 326 11.89 -52.94 -13.94
N ASP A 327 11.74 -52.48 -15.19
CA ASP A 327 12.80 -52.55 -16.21
C ASP A 327 12.81 -51.22 -17.01
N LEU A 328 13.71 -50.31 -16.60
CA LEU A 328 13.88 -48.98 -17.19
C LEU A 328 14.38 -49.01 -18.65
N VAL A 329 14.69 -50.19 -19.21
CA VAL A 329 15.07 -50.36 -20.63
C VAL A 329 13.85 -50.65 -21.52
N GLN A 330 12.71 -51.07 -20.94
CA GLN A 330 11.45 -51.32 -21.63
C GLN A 330 10.66 -50.03 -21.89
N SER A 331 9.53 -50.15 -22.60
CA SER A 331 8.56 -49.06 -22.74
C SER A 331 7.92 -48.68 -21.41
N THR A 332 7.48 -47.44 -21.27
CA THR A 332 6.77 -46.93 -20.08
C THR A 332 5.46 -47.68 -19.80
N LEU A 333 4.79 -48.19 -20.84
CA LEU A 333 3.65 -49.11 -20.72
C LEU A 333 4.01 -50.47 -20.06
N TYR A 334 5.27 -50.93 -20.13
CA TYR A 334 5.70 -52.15 -19.43
C TYR A 334 5.85 -51.90 -17.93
N ASN A 335 6.33 -50.71 -17.56
CA ASN A 335 6.53 -50.30 -16.17
C ASN A 335 5.26 -49.70 -15.53
N GLN A 336 4.15 -49.59 -16.26
CA GLN A 336 2.93 -48.88 -15.82
C GLN A 336 2.45 -49.34 -14.43
N ASP A 337 2.41 -50.64 -14.17
CA ASP A 337 2.02 -51.20 -12.87
C ASP A 337 2.91 -50.70 -11.73
N ALA A 338 4.22 -50.73 -11.94
CA ALA A 338 5.23 -50.35 -10.96
C ALA A 338 5.31 -48.82 -10.78
N THR A 339 5.12 -48.05 -11.87
CA THR A 339 5.11 -46.59 -11.82
C THR A 339 3.88 -46.02 -11.10
N LEU A 340 2.68 -46.52 -11.39
CA LEU A 340 1.47 -46.09 -10.69
C LEU A 340 1.50 -46.52 -9.21
N THR A 341 2.13 -47.65 -8.90
CA THR A 341 2.43 -48.07 -7.51
C THR A 341 3.38 -47.08 -6.81
N ASN A 342 4.41 -46.58 -7.51
CA ASN A 342 5.33 -45.57 -6.96
C ASN A 342 4.62 -44.22 -6.71
N LEU A 343 3.77 -43.78 -7.64
CA LEU A 343 2.96 -42.56 -7.50
C LEU A 343 2.00 -42.63 -6.30
N PHE A 344 1.35 -43.78 -6.12
CA PHE A 344 0.48 -44.06 -4.97
C PHE A 344 1.26 -44.05 -3.65
N TYR A 345 2.40 -44.75 -3.61
CA TYR A 345 3.28 -44.78 -2.44
C TYR A 345 3.75 -43.38 -2.04
N MET A 346 4.25 -42.57 -2.98
CA MET A 346 4.78 -41.24 -2.67
C MET A 346 3.71 -40.28 -2.14
N ASN A 347 2.53 -40.24 -2.75
CA ASN A 347 1.44 -39.39 -2.26
C ASN A 347 1.02 -39.76 -0.83
N ASN A 348 0.90 -41.05 -0.51
CA ASN A 348 0.60 -41.50 0.85
C ASN A 348 1.74 -41.21 1.84
N MET A 349 3.00 -41.38 1.45
CA MET A 349 4.15 -41.05 2.31
C MET A 349 4.24 -39.56 2.62
N ILE A 350 4.00 -38.70 1.62
CA ILE A 350 3.98 -37.25 1.82
C ILE A 350 2.83 -36.87 2.76
N HIS A 351 1.63 -37.44 2.56
CA HIS A 351 0.50 -37.29 3.48
C HIS A 351 0.88 -37.67 4.92
N ASP A 352 1.34 -38.91 5.14
CA ASP A 352 1.61 -39.45 6.48
C ASP A 352 2.73 -38.68 7.21
N ILE A 353 3.73 -38.18 6.47
CA ILE A 353 4.79 -37.31 7.01
C ILE A 353 4.23 -35.92 7.37
N LEU A 354 3.49 -35.26 6.46
CA LEU A 354 2.98 -33.92 6.72
C LEU A 354 1.93 -33.89 7.84
N TYR A 355 1.13 -34.95 7.98
CA TYR A 355 0.17 -35.14 9.07
C TYR A 355 0.83 -35.01 10.45
N VAL A 356 1.95 -35.71 10.69
CA VAL A 356 2.67 -35.62 11.97
C VAL A 356 3.45 -34.32 12.17
N HIS A 357 3.56 -33.46 11.16
CA HIS A 357 4.02 -32.07 11.28
C HIS A 357 2.87 -31.04 11.23
N GLY A 358 1.62 -31.51 11.43
CA GLY A 358 0.44 -30.69 11.67
C GLY A 358 -0.34 -30.28 10.43
N PHE A 359 -0.09 -30.88 9.26
CA PHE A 359 -1.03 -30.82 8.12
C PHE A 359 -2.02 -31.98 8.25
N ASP A 360 -2.89 -31.87 9.25
CA ASP A 360 -3.90 -32.85 9.61
C ASP A 360 -5.29 -32.47 9.05
N GLU A 361 -6.30 -33.25 9.42
CA GLU A 361 -7.71 -33.03 9.08
C GLU A 361 -8.20 -31.62 9.41
N ALA A 362 -7.76 -31.03 10.52
CA ALA A 362 -8.22 -29.72 10.95
C ALA A 362 -7.52 -28.59 10.17
N ALA A 363 -6.29 -28.84 9.73
CA ALA A 363 -5.52 -27.97 8.85
C ALA A 363 -5.83 -28.16 7.34
N GLY A 364 -6.81 -28.99 6.98
CA GLY A 364 -7.28 -29.20 5.61
C GLY A 364 -6.30 -30.00 4.75
N ASN A 365 -5.88 -31.17 5.24
CA ASN A 365 -5.21 -32.19 4.42
C ASN A 365 -6.15 -32.81 3.37
N PHE A 366 -5.64 -33.74 2.57
CA PHE A 366 -6.38 -34.38 1.47
C PHE A 366 -6.81 -35.80 1.84
N GLN A 367 -8.08 -36.03 2.18
CA GLN A 367 -8.63 -37.34 2.55
C GLN A 367 -10.09 -37.57 2.13
N GLU A 368 -10.42 -38.80 1.70
CA GLU A 368 -11.81 -39.23 1.44
C GLU A 368 -12.66 -39.20 2.72
N THR A 369 -12.11 -39.68 3.83
CA THR A 369 -12.70 -39.67 5.17
C THR A 369 -11.76 -39.05 6.19
N ASN A 370 -12.25 -38.04 6.89
CA ASN A 370 -11.61 -37.46 8.07
C ASN A 370 -12.06 -38.26 9.30
N TYR A 371 -11.18 -39.14 9.79
CA TYR A 371 -11.48 -40.10 10.86
C TYR A 371 -11.67 -39.45 12.24
N THR A 372 -11.04 -38.29 12.49
CA THR A 372 -11.30 -37.48 13.69
C THR A 372 -12.62 -36.70 13.58
N GLY A 373 -13.08 -36.45 12.35
CA GLY A 373 -14.29 -35.69 12.03
C GLY A 373 -14.09 -34.17 12.05
N ASN A 374 -12.84 -33.69 12.03
CA ASN A 374 -12.47 -32.30 11.80
C ASN A 374 -12.29 -32.02 10.29
N GLY A 375 -12.24 -30.75 9.88
CA GLY A 375 -12.12 -30.34 8.47
C GLY A 375 -13.29 -30.77 7.58
N PHE A 376 -13.09 -30.67 6.27
CA PHE A 376 -14.01 -31.16 5.24
C PHE A 376 -13.37 -32.31 4.45
N ALA A 377 -13.91 -33.52 4.60
CA ALA A 377 -13.47 -34.71 3.86
C ALA A 377 -14.05 -34.76 2.41
N PHE A 378 -13.82 -35.88 1.72
CA PHE A 378 -14.08 -36.13 0.29
C PHE A 378 -13.07 -35.44 -0.64
N ASP A 379 -11.81 -35.35 -0.22
CA ASP A 379 -10.79 -34.57 -0.90
C ASP A 379 -9.41 -35.21 -1.04
N TYR A 380 -9.35 -36.55 -1.03
CA TYR A 380 -8.17 -37.32 -1.42
C TYR A 380 -7.51 -36.81 -2.72
N VAL A 381 -6.19 -36.95 -2.85
CA VAL A 381 -5.49 -36.55 -4.09
C VAL A 381 -5.88 -37.47 -5.25
N VAL A 382 -6.38 -36.89 -6.34
CA VAL A 382 -6.52 -37.58 -7.62
C VAL A 382 -5.16 -37.52 -8.32
N ALA A 383 -4.47 -38.65 -8.46
CA ALA A 383 -3.10 -38.71 -8.99
C ALA A 383 -3.07 -39.42 -10.37
N GLU A 384 -3.11 -38.62 -11.43
CA GLU A 384 -3.17 -39.05 -12.82
C GLU A 384 -1.74 -39.28 -13.34
N GLY A 385 -1.35 -40.56 -13.50
CA GLY A 385 -0.05 -40.98 -14.02
C GLY A 385 -0.05 -41.16 -15.54
N GLN A 386 1.08 -40.88 -16.18
CA GLN A 386 1.25 -40.96 -17.63
C GLN A 386 0.23 -40.11 -18.41
N ASP A 387 -0.19 -38.99 -17.80
CA ASP A 387 -1.31 -38.19 -18.28
C ASP A 387 -1.05 -37.63 -19.70
N GLY A 388 -2.05 -37.76 -20.58
CA GLY A 388 -1.98 -37.40 -22.00
C GLY A 388 -2.17 -35.91 -22.31
N GLY A 389 -2.48 -35.08 -21.32
CA GLY A 389 -2.73 -33.65 -21.44
C GLY A 389 -1.48 -32.81 -21.64
N GLY A 390 -0.30 -33.35 -21.29
CA GLY A 390 0.98 -32.63 -21.37
C GLY A 390 2.19 -33.52 -21.67
N LEU A 391 3.33 -32.87 -21.86
CA LEU A 391 4.67 -33.47 -21.91
C LEU A 391 5.68 -32.51 -21.28
N ASP A 392 6.77 -33.03 -20.73
CA ASP A 392 7.89 -32.26 -20.16
C ASP A 392 7.45 -31.23 -19.09
N ASN A 393 6.56 -31.67 -18.21
CA ASN A 393 5.85 -30.87 -17.21
C ASN A 393 5.24 -31.84 -16.14
N ALA A 394 4.70 -31.31 -15.05
CA ALA A 394 3.82 -32.00 -14.10
C ALA A 394 2.89 -30.96 -13.45
N ASN A 395 1.82 -31.42 -12.80
CA ASN A 395 0.82 -30.48 -12.30
C ASN A 395 0.04 -30.92 -11.03
N PHE A 396 -0.55 -29.96 -10.30
CA PHE A 396 -1.38 -30.10 -9.09
C PHE A 396 -2.46 -29.02 -8.91
N TYR A 397 -3.73 -29.30 -9.18
CA TYR A 397 -4.85 -28.38 -8.86
C TYR A 397 -5.12 -28.38 -7.37
N THR A 398 -5.25 -27.19 -6.76
CA THR A 398 -5.60 -27.06 -5.33
C THR A 398 -6.91 -26.30 -5.12
N PRO A 399 -8.04 -27.00 -4.94
CA PRO A 399 -9.29 -26.37 -4.51
C PRO A 399 -9.28 -26.08 -2.99
N GLU A 400 -10.35 -25.43 -2.52
CA GLU A 400 -10.71 -25.37 -1.10
C GLU A 400 -10.84 -26.76 -0.42
N ASP A 401 -10.79 -26.78 0.92
CA ASP A 401 -11.03 -27.96 1.77
C ASP A 401 -12.36 -28.67 1.44
N GLY A 402 -12.35 -30.00 1.37
CA GLY A 402 -13.52 -30.81 0.97
C GLY A 402 -13.76 -30.92 -0.54
N ALA A 403 -12.74 -30.61 -1.34
CA ALA A 403 -12.66 -30.95 -2.76
C ALA A 403 -11.28 -31.52 -3.12
N ASN A 404 -11.23 -32.65 -3.83
CA ASN A 404 -10.01 -33.33 -4.26
C ASN A 404 -8.96 -32.41 -4.92
N GLY A 405 -7.74 -32.39 -4.37
CA GLY A 405 -6.58 -31.93 -5.14
C GLY A 405 -6.32 -32.88 -6.32
N ARG A 406 -5.81 -32.37 -7.45
CA ARG A 406 -5.55 -33.20 -8.64
C ARG A 406 -4.13 -33.04 -9.17
N MET A 407 -3.34 -34.08 -9.01
CA MET A 407 -1.98 -34.18 -9.53
C MET A 407 -1.96 -34.83 -10.92
N GLN A 408 -1.37 -34.19 -11.94
CA GLN A 408 -1.16 -34.77 -13.28
C GLN A 408 0.33 -34.95 -13.56
N MET A 409 0.78 -36.19 -13.73
CA MET A 409 2.17 -36.56 -13.94
C MET A 409 2.39 -36.95 -15.41
N TYR A 410 3.07 -36.08 -16.16
CA TYR A 410 3.27 -36.29 -17.60
C TYR A 410 4.52 -37.12 -17.94
N MET A 411 4.59 -37.49 -19.22
CA MET A 411 5.77 -38.07 -19.84
C MET A 411 6.77 -36.97 -20.26
N TRP A 412 8.07 -37.23 -20.11
CA TRP A 412 9.14 -36.28 -20.40
C TRP A 412 9.98 -36.75 -21.58
N GLU A 413 10.13 -35.92 -22.62
CA GLU A 413 11.02 -36.19 -23.75
C GLU A 413 12.47 -35.99 -23.32
N VAL A 414 13.23 -37.09 -23.15
CA VAL A 414 14.67 -36.97 -22.95
C VAL A 414 15.28 -36.45 -24.24
N VAL A 415 15.79 -35.23 -24.21
CA VAL A 415 16.38 -34.53 -25.36
C VAL A 415 17.57 -35.36 -25.87
N SER A 416 17.34 -36.09 -26.97
CA SER A 416 18.28 -37.04 -27.52
C SER A 416 18.38 -36.86 -29.03
N GLU A 417 19.55 -36.47 -29.52
CA GLU A 417 19.91 -36.48 -30.95
C GLU A 417 20.09 -37.92 -31.51
N SER A 418 19.70 -38.95 -30.75
CA SER A 418 19.90 -40.35 -31.10
C SER A 418 18.71 -40.95 -31.84
N TYR A 419 18.65 -40.76 -33.17
CA TYR A 419 17.65 -41.43 -34.02
C TYR A 419 17.95 -42.92 -34.31
N MET A 420 18.91 -43.53 -33.61
CA MET A 420 19.27 -44.95 -33.75
C MET A 420 19.48 -45.62 -32.38
N LYS A 421 18.83 -46.77 -32.15
CA LYS A 421 19.10 -47.69 -31.03
C LYS A 421 19.61 -49.02 -31.58
N ILE A 422 20.72 -49.52 -31.04
CA ILE A 422 21.24 -50.87 -31.29
C ILE A 422 20.75 -51.80 -30.19
N HIS A 423 20.14 -52.93 -30.57
CA HIS A 423 19.64 -53.95 -29.64
C HIS A 423 20.57 -55.15 -29.51
N LEU A 424 21.30 -55.49 -30.58
CA LEU A 424 22.22 -56.63 -30.64
C LEU A 424 23.46 -56.26 -31.48
N PRO A 425 24.64 -56.82 -31.18
CA PRO A 425 24.95 -57.63 -29.99
C PRO A 425 25.09 -56.75 -28.73
N ASP A 426 24.86 -57.36 -27.55
CA ASP A 426 24.87 -56.68 -26.24
C ASP A 426 26.14 -55.84 -25.98
N SER A 427 27.28 -56.25 -26.55
CA SER A 427 28.56 -55.55 -26.43
C SER A 427 28.60 -54.14 -27.03
N ILE A 428 27.63 -53.80 -27.89
CA ILE A 428 27.46 -52.46 -28.48
C ILE A 428 26.00 -51.98 -28.43
N ALA A 429 25.14 -52.61 -27.61
CA ALA A 429 23.75 -52.19 -27.45
C ALA A 429 23.66 -50.82 -26.76
N GLY A 430 22.73 -49.97 -27.20
CA GLY A 430 22.61 -48.59 -26.71
C GLY A 430 22.01 -47.62 -27.73
N ASN A 431 21.89 -46.36 -27.33
CA ASN A 431 21.43 -45.26 -28.18
C ASN A 431 22.65 -44.58 -28.84
N TYR A 432 22.52 -44.22 -30.12
CA TYR A 432 23.58 -43.65 -30.93
C TYR A 432 23.09 -42.39 -31.66
N VAL A 433 23.90 -41.33 -31.60
CA VAL A 433 23.65 -40.07 -32.31
C VAL A 433 23.58 -40.32 -33.81
N ALA A 434 22.45 -39.96 -34.40
CA ALA A 434 22.18 -40.15 -35.81
C ALA A 434 21.31 -38.99 -36.30
N VAL A 435 21.62 -38.43 -37.47
CA VAL A 435 20.88 -37.28 -38.01
C VAL A 435 20.01 -37.73 -39.18
N ALA A 436 18.70 -37.46 -39.10
CA ALA A 436 17.75 -37.86 -40.13
C ALA A 436 18.00 -37.12 -41.46
N ALA A 437 17.70 -37.79 -42.58
CA ALA A 437 17.63 -37.15 -43.89
C ALA A 437 16.46 -36.17 -43.97
N THR A 438 16.60 -35.12 -44.79
CA THR A 438 15.49 -34.23 -45.14
C THR A 438 14.66 -34.79 -46.32
N PHE A 439 14.73 -36.10 -46.55
CA PHE A 439 14.05 -36.82 -47.62
C PHE A 439 13.64 -38.22 -47.14
N GLY A 440 12.63 -38.81 -47.80
CA GLY A 440 12.02 -40.07 -47.36
C GLY A 440 10.91 -39.85 -46.33
N PRO A 441 10.29 -40.93 -45.83
CA PRO A 441 9.33 -40.85 -44.73
C PRO A 441 9.99 -40.40 -43.42
N SER A 442 9.23 -39.72 -42.57
CA SER A 442 9.65 -39.41 -41.20
C SER A 442 9.81 -40.68 -40.37
N LEU A 443 10.77 -40.66 -39.43
CA LEU A 443 11.00 -41.76 -38.47
C LEU A 443 10.01 -41.74 -37.28
N SER A 444 8.87 -41.06 -37.45
CA SER A 444 7.76 -41.03 -36.49
C SER A 444 7.11 -42.42 -36.30
N THR A 445 7.35 -43.35 -37.22
CA THR A 445 7.08 -44.78 -37.03
C THR A 445 8.41 -45.51 -36.98
N PRO A 446 8.77 -46.18 -35.86
CA PRO A 446 10.07 -46.84 -35.74
C PRO A 446 10.27 -47.95 -36.77
N VAL A 447 11.44 -47.96 -37.42
CA VAL A 447 11.85 -49.01 -38.36
C VAL A 447 12.91 -49.88 -37.70
N THR A 448 12.54 -51.12 -37.39
CA THR A 448 13.43 -52.10 -36.74
C THR A 448 13.85 -53.19 -37.72
N GLY A 449 15.14 -53.49 -37.79
CA GLY A 449 15.67 -54.54 -38.67
C GLY A 449 17.10 -54.92 -38.36
N TYR A 450 17.51 -56.09 -38.85
CA TYR A 450 18.94 -56.42 -38.92
C TYR A 450 19.63 -55.55 -39.96
N THR A 451 20.90 -55.23 -39.74
CA THR A 451 21.69 -54.45 -40.69
C THR A 451 22.43 -55.33 -41.70
N ALA A 452 22.74 -54.76 -42.87
CA ALA A 452 23.67 -55.36 -43.81
C ALA A 452 24.40 -54.26 -44.61
N ILE A 453 25.71 -54.46 -44.83
CA ILE A 453 26.53 -53.54 -45.63
C ILE A 453 26.19 -53.70 -47.11
N VAL A 454 25.99 -52.58 -47.80
CA VAL A 454 25.81 -52.56 -49.25
C VAL A 454 27.15 -52.76 -49.95
N ILE A 455 27.15 -53.59 -50.99
CA ILE A 455 28.27 -53.76 -51.91
C ILE A 455 27.76 -53.41 -53.32
N ASP A 456 28.34 -52.41 -53.96
CA ASP A 456 28.05 -52.06 -55.36
C ASP A 456 29.20 -52.45 -56.32
N ALA A 457 29.07 -52.07 -57.59
CA ALA A 457 29.91 -52.55 -58.67
C ALA A 457 31.24 -51.78 -58.87
N VAL A 458 31.47 -50.67 -58.16
CA VAL A 458 32.59 -49.74 -58.47
C VAL A 458 33.28 -49.25 -57.20
N ASP A 459 34.62 -49.26 -57.21
CA ASP A 459 35.43 -48.77 -56.08
C ASP A 459 35.28 -47.23 -55.91
N PRO A 460 34.94 -46.69 -54.72
CA PRO A 460 34.71 -47.37 -53.42
C PRO A 460 33.38 -48.13 -53.31
N THR A 461 33.45 -49.45 -53.14
CA THR A 461 32.31 -50.38 -53.34
C THR A 461 31.21 -50.33 -52.27
N LEU A 462 31.34 -49.50 -51.23
CA LEU A 462 30.39 -49.44 -50.11
C LEU A 462 29.46 -48.22 -50.17
N ASN A 463 29.59 -47.40 -51.22
CA ASN A 463 28.95 -46.08 -51.26
C ASN A 463 27.57 -46.08 -51.95
N ALA A 464 27.13 -47.18 -52.57
CA ALA A 464 25.85 -47.31 -53.29
C ALA A 464 25.64 -46.25 -54.38
N CYS A 465 26.72 -45.86 -55.05
CA CYS A 465 26.67 -44.96 -56.20
C CYS A 465 26.40 -45.72 -57.52
N ASP A 466 26.70 -47.02 -57.56
CA ASP A 466 26.49 -47.89 -58.72
C ASP A 466 25.54 -49.06 -58.42
N SER A 467 25.39 -50.01 -59.37
CA SER A 467 24.49 -51.15 -59.21
C SER A 467 24.90 -52.07 -58.06
N ILE A 468 24.00 -52.26 -57.09
CA ILE A 468 24.20 -53.14 -55.93
C ILE A 468 24.38 -54.60 -56.36
N LEU A 469 25.45 -55.23 -55.87
CA LEU A 469 25.85 -56.61 -56.16
C LEU A 469 25.32 -57.62 -55.14
N ASN A 470 24.97 -57.21 -53.92
CA ASN A 470 24.46 -58.07 -52.85
C ASN A 470 22.98 -57.84 -52.46
N PRO A 471 22.03 -57.65 -53.40
CA PRO A 471 20.65 -57.30 -53.04
C PRO A 471 19.95 -58.37 -52.20
N SER A 472 20.33 -59.65 -52.33
CA SER A 472 19.83 -60.75 -51.48
C SER A 472 20.03 -60.51 -49.99
N ASP A 473 21.08 -59.77 -49.63
CA ASP A 473 21.50 -59.61 -48.24
C ASP A 473 20.79 -58.43 -47.57
N LEU A 474 20.17 -57.56 -48.37
CA LEU A 474 19.52 -56.30 -47.99
C LEU A 474 17.99 -56.43 -47.87
N VAL A 475 17.37 -57.46 -48.45
CA VAL A 475 15.91 -57.66 -48.42
C VAL A 475 15.40 -57.72 -46.97
N GLY A 476 14.51 -56.77 -46.61
CA GLY A 476 13.92 -56.69 -45.27
C GLY A 476 14.88 -56.17 -44.18
N LYS A 477 16.05 -55.65 -44.56
CA LYS A 477 17.10 -55.18 -43.64
C LYS A 477 17.35 -53.68 -43.77
N ILE A 478 18.11 -53.15 -42.80
CA ILE A 478 18.58 -51.76 -42.82
C ILE A 478 19.95 -51.73 -43.49
N ALA A 479 20.06 -51.00 -44.59
CA ALA A 479 21.25 -50.92 -45.42
C ALA A 479 22.30 -49.98 -44.81
N ILE A 480 23.53 -50.46 -44.63
CA ILE A 480 24.68 -49.63 -44.25
C ILE A 480 25.45 -49.24 -45.51
N VAL A 481 25.66 -47.94 -45.69
CA VAL A 481 26.35 -47.34 -46.85
C VAL A 481 27.33 -46.26 -46.41
N GLU A 482 28.41 -46.07 -47.16
CA GLU A 482 29.37 -45.02 -46.91
C GLU A 482 29.04 -43.72 -47.67
N ARG A 483 29.32 -42.59 -47.02
CA ARG A 483 29.40 -41.28 -47.69
C ARG A 483 30.45 -41.33 -48.79
N GLY A 484 30.05 -40.91 -49.99
CA GLY A 484 30.87 -40.83 -51.20
C GLY A 484 30.31 -39.77 -52.14
N ASP A 485 30.79 -39.72 -53.39
CA ASP A 485 30.58 -38.56 -54.27
C ASP A 485 29.19 -38.45 -54.93
N CYS A 486 28.37 -39.51 -54.90
CA CYS A 486 26.99 -39.45 -55.40
C CYS A 486 25.99 -38.88 -54.36
N PRO A 487 24.87 -38.27 -54.80
CA PRO A 487 23.86 -37.71 -53.91
C PRO A 487 23.28 -38.71 -52.90
N TYR A 488 23.03 -38.27 -51.66
CA TYR A 488 22.50 -39.15 -50.59
C TYR A 488 21.16 -39.81 -50.95
N LEU A 489 20.26 -39.10 -51.60
CA LEU A 489 18.99 -39.65 -52.07
C LEU A 489 19.17 -40.78 -53.10
N GLN A 490 20.22 -40.74 -53.93
CA GLN A 490 20.54 -41.83 -54.86
C GLN A 490 20.91 -43.11 -54.09
N LYS A 491 21.71 -42.99 -53.02
CA LYS A 491 22.09 -44.11 -52.14
C LYS A 491 20.86 -44.76 -51.51
N ALA A 492 19.92 -43.93 -51.03
CA ALA A 492 18.68 -44.40 -50.43
C ALA A 492 17.78 -45.13 -51.43
N ILE A 493 17.59 -44.57 -52.64
CA ILE A 493 16.85 -45.22 -53.73
C ILE A 493 17.52 -46.52 -54.18
N ALA A 494 18.86 -46.58 -54.23
CA ALA A 494 19.58 -47.81 -54.56
C ALA A 494 19.32 -48.91 -53.53
N ALA A 495 19.40 -48.60 -52.24
CA ALA A 495 19.07 -49.52 -51.14
C ALA A 495 17.59 -49.96 -51.17
N GLU A 496 16.66 -49.05 -51.43
CA GLU A 496 15.22 -49.34 -51.59
C GLU A 496 14.98 -50.33 -52.74
N LEU A 497 15.60 -50.11 -53.90
CA LEU A 497 15.49 -51.01 -55.05
C LEU A 497 16.13 -52.38 -54.81
N ALA A 498 17.05 -52.49 -53.85
CA ALA A 498 17.60 -53.76 -53.37
C ALA A 498 16.75 -54.41 -52.25
N GLY A 499 15.64 -53.80 -51.85
CA GLY A 499 14.70 -54.34 -50.86
C GLY A 499 15.00 -54.01 -49.41
N ALA A 500 15.89 -53.04 -49.15
CA ALA A 500 16.09 -52.51 -47.79
C ALA A 500 14.83 -51.80 -47.28
N VAL A 501 14.67 -51.75 -45.95
CA VAL A 501 13.55 -51.08 -45.26
C VAL A 501 13.95 -49.75 -44.59
N GLY A 502 15.24 -49.44 -44.56
CA GLY A 502 15.82 -48.21 -44.01
C GLY A 502 17.31 -48.13 -44.34
N VAL A 503 17.94 -46.97 -44.12
CA VAL A 503 19.33 -46.72 -44.51
C VAL A 503 20.12 -45.99 -43.42
N ILE A 504 21.33 -46.48 -43.14
CA ILE A 504 22.33 -45.83 -42.29
C ILE A 504 23.51 -45.43 -43.17
N VAL A 505 23.75 -44.12 -43.28
CA VAL A 505 24.90 -43.55 -43.98
C VAL A 505 26.02 -43.27 -42.98
N ILE A 506 27.15 -43.95 -43.14
CA ILE A 506 28.37 -43.66 -42.38
C ILE A 506 29.00 -42.38 -42.95
N ASN A 507 29.18 -41.35 -42.12
CA ASN A 507 30.01 -40.21 -42.49
C ASN A 507 31.47 -40.65 -42.57
N THR A 508 32.10 -40.56 -43.74
CA THR A 508 33.50 -40.94 -43.95
C THR A 508 34.51 -39.84 -43.57
N LEU A 509 34.01 -38.63 -43.26
CA LEU A 509 34.81 -37.51 -42.76
C LEU A 509 34.84 -37.51 -41.23
N ASP A 510 35.91 -36.99 -40.63
CA ASP A 510 36.04 -36.77 -39.18
C ASP A 510 35.23 -35.55 -38.68
N SER A 511 34.01 -35.38 -39.20
CA SER A 511 33.04 -34.34 -38.81
C SER A 511 31.81 -34.96 -38.14
N PRO A 512 31.02 -34.17 -37.40
CA PRO A 512 29.68 -34.60 -36.99
C PRO A 512 28.83 -35.07 -38.18
N PRO A 513 27.86 -35.98 -37.95
CA PRO A 513 26.84 -36.31 -38.94
C PRO A 513 26.03 -35.06 -39.34
N ILE A 514 25.43 -35.08 -40.54
CA ILE A 514 24.69 -33.95 -41.09
C ILE A 514 23.32 -34.38 -41.62
N ALA A 515 22.36 -33.45 -41.62
CA ALA A 515 21.07 -33.65 -42.27
C ALA A 515 21.26 -33.81 -43.78
N MET A 516 20.93 -34.99 -44.30
CA MET A 516 21.16 -35.33 -45.70
C MET A 516 20.05 -34.76 -46.58
N GLY A 517 20.42 -33.82 -47.47
CA GLY A 517 19.51 -33.22 -48.44
C GLY A 517 19.44 -33.97 -49.78
N GLY A 518 18.31 -33.79 -50.50
CA GLY A 518 18.10 -34.33 -51.84
C GLY A 518 16.77 -33.89 -52.45
N SER A 519 16.68 -33.84 -53.79
CA SER A 519 15.46 -33.49 -54.52
C SER A 519 14.83 -34.71 -55.19
N GLY A 520 13.70 -35.19 -54.66
CA GLY A 520 12.99 -36.39 -55.11
C GLY A 520 12.36 -37.11 -53.92
N GLY A 521 12.09 -38.41 -54.04
CA GLY A 521 11.51 -39.21 -52.97
C GLY A 521 12.00 -40.65 -52.96
N THR A 522 11.93 -41.27 -51.77
CA THR A 522 12.21 -42.67 -51.47
C THR A 522 11.17 -43.12 -50.43
N ASN A 523 10.81 -44.40 -50.42
CA ASN A 523 9.80 -44.93 -49.48
C ASN A 523 10.41 -45.46 -48.17
N ILE A 524 11.74 -45.34 -47.99
CA ILE A 524 12.44 -45.80 -46.77
C ILE A 524 13.17 -44.64 -46.08
N PRO A 525 13.20 -44.60 -44.74
CA PRO A 525 13.89 -43.54 -44.01
C PRO A 525 15.41 -43.73 -44.08
N ALA A 526 16.15 -42.62 -43.95
CA ALA A 526 17.60 -42.61 -43.93
C ALA A 526 18.14 -41.74 -42.78
N VAL A 527 19.21 -42.20 -42.12
CA VAL A 527 19.97 -41.43 -41.11
C VAL A 527 21.46 -41.40 -41.46
N MET A 528 22.19 -40.40 -40.97
CA MET A 528 23.65 -40.36 -40.99
C MET A 528 24.21 -40.53 -39.59
N ILE A 529 25.23 -41.39 -39.44
CA ILE A 529 25.98 -41.60 -38.18
C ILE A 529 27.42 -41.12 -38.31
N SER A 530 28.13 -41.00 -37.18
CA SER A 530 29.53 -40.60 -37.17
C SER A 530 30.44 -41.64 -37.82
N LYS A 531 31.66 -41.22 -38.18
CA LYS A 531 32.71 -42.11 -38.67
C LYS A 531 33.12 -43.17 -37.66
N ALA A 532 33.20 -42.80 -36.38
CA ALA A 532 33.65 -43.70 -35.31
C ALA A 532 32.65 -44.85 -35.11
N ASP A 533 31.35 -44.53 -35.04
CA ASP A 533 30.28 -45.52 -34.89
C ASP A 533 30.19 -46.41 -36.13
N GLY A 534 30.37 -45.81 -37.32
CA GLY A 534 30.41 -46.55 -38.58
C GLY A 534 31.55 -47.56 -38.67
N GLU A 535 32.78 -47.21 -38.24
CA GLU A 535 33.89 -48.17 -38.18
C GLU A 535 33.65 -49.26 -37.13
N MET A 536 33.07 -48.93 -35.97
CA MET A 536 32.68 -49.90 -34.94
C MET A 536 31.69 -50.94 -35.51
N ILE A 537 30.58 -50.46 -36.08
CA ILE A 537 29.53 -51.28 -36.70
C ILE A 537 30.12 -52.17 -37.82
N LYS A 538 30.95 -51.61 -38.70
CA LYS A 538 31.65 -52.39 -39.74
C LYS A 538 32.55 -53.48 -39.15
N SER A 539 33.25 -53.22 -38.05
CA SER A 539 34.14 -54.19 -37.43
C SER A 539 33.40 -55.40 -36.84
N ILE A 540 32.22 -55.18 -36.24
CA ILE A 540 31.36 -56.23 -35.68
C ILE A 540 30.74 -57.07 -36.80
N LEU A 541 30.24 -56.45 -37.88
CA LEU A 541 29.73 -57.17 -39.05
C LEU A 541 30.84 -57.96 -39.77
N ALA A 542 32.07 -57.44 -39.80
CA ALA A 542 33.23 -58.15 -40.35
C ALA A 542 33.69 -59.34 -39.48
N ALA A 543 33.40 -59.33 -38.18
CA ALA A 543 33.60 -60.49 -37.29
C ALA A 543 32.56 -61.61 -37.51
N GLY A 544 31.46 -61.31 -38.20
CA GLY A 544 30.38 -62.25 -38.52
C GLY A 544 29.17 -62.17 -37.58
N ASP A 545 29.16 -61.24 -36.64
CA ASP A 545 28.03 -61.01 -35.74
C ASP A 545 26.88 -60.28 -36.46
N SER A 546 25.66 -60.47 -35.96
CA SER A 546 24.46 -59.82 -36.51
C SER A 546 24.07 -58.62 -35.65
N ILE A 547 24.00 -57.44 -36.28
CA ILE A 547 23.56 -56.21 -35.60
C ILE A 547 22.07 -55.98 -35.90
N GLN A 548 21.26 -55.78 -34.86
CA GLN A 548 19.86 -55.37 -34.97
C GLN A 548 19.70 -53.95 -34.46
N VAL A 549 19.03 -53.10 -35.24
CA VAL A 549 18.84 -51.68 -34.92
C VAL A 549 17.39 -51.24 -35.11
N THR A 550 16.99 -50.22 -34.36
CA THR A 550 15.78 -49.44 -34.61
C THR A 550 16.17 -48.02 -34.99
N LEU A 551 15.64 -47.53 -36.10
CA LEU A 551 15.64 -46.11 -36.45
C LEU A 551 14.31 -45.50 -35.98
N SER A 552 14.34 -44.41 -35.22
CA SER A 552 13.15 -43.77 -34.63
C SER A 552 13.39 -42.28 -34.43
N MET A 553 12.33 -41.47 -34.53
CA MET A 553 12.32 -40.06 -34.10
C MET A 553 11.64 -39.85 -32.74
N THR A 554 10.98 -40.86 -32.18
CA THR A 554 10.48 -40.81 -30.80
C THR A 554 11.69 -40.77 -29.85
N PRO A 555 11.90 -39.69 -29.08
CA PRO A 555 12.93 -39.67 -28.04
C PRO A 555 12.61 -40.77 -27.01
N PRO A 556 13.61 -41.32 -26.30
CA PRO A 556 13.31 -42.08 -25.09
C PRO A 556 12.56 -41.15 -24.12
N VAL A 557 11.37 -41.56 -23.70
CA VAL A 557 10.57 -40.81 -22.71
C VAL A 557 10.83 -41.34 -21.31
N ARG A 558 10.98 -40.45 -20.34
CA ARG A 558 10.99 -40.78 -18.91
C ARG A 558 9.62 -40.47 -18.31
N ASP A 559 9.19 -41.31 -17.39
CA ASP A 559 7.92 -41.14 -16.68
C ASP A 559 8.15 -40.24 -15.47
N GLY A 560 7.43 -39.11 -15.40
CA GLY A 560 7.53 -38.18 -14.28
C GLY A 560 7.10 -38.81 -12.94
N SER A 561 6.23 -39.83 -12.98
CA SER A 561 5.72 -40.53 -11.79
C SER A 561 6.73 -41.50 -11.15
N LEU A 562 7.96 -41.56 -11.67
CA LEU A 562 9.13 -42.19 -11.02
C LEU A 562 10.07 -41.16 -10.38
N ASP A 563 9.86 -39.87 -10.60
CA ASP A 563 10.62 -38.79 -9.98
C ASP A 563 9.88 -38.34 -8.71
N ASN A 564 10.28 -38.92 -7.58
CA ASN A 564 9.72 -38.62 -6.26
C ASN A 564 9.88 -37.13 -5.91
N GLY A 565 10.92 -36.48 -6.44
CA GLY A 565 11.13 -35.04 -6.31
C GLY A 565 10.03 -34.23 -7.00
N ILE A 566 9.64 -34.60 -8.23
CA ILE A 566 8.51 -33.94 -8.93
C ILE A 566 7.19 -34.21 -8.21
N ILE A 567 6.94 -35.44 -7.75
CA ILE A 567 5.71 -35.76 -6.98
C ILE A 567 5.62 -34.91 -5.69
N ALA A 568 6.74 -34.76 -4.98
CA ALA A 568 6.82 -33.92 -3.78
C ALA A 568 6.65 -32.43 -4.09
N HIS A 569 7.21 -31.95 -5.21
CA HIS A 569 7.00 -30.58 -5.69
C HIS A 569 5.51 -30.30 -5.94
N GLU A 570 4.84 -31.16 -6.71
CA GLU A 570 3.42 -31.00 -7.04
C GLU A 570 2.54 -31.04 -5.79
N TYR A 571 2.77 -31.99 -4.86
CA TYR A 571 2.05 -32.02 -3.57
C TYR A 571 2.31 -30.75 -2.72
N GLY A 572 3.49 -30.13 -2.88
CA GLY A 572 3.86 -28.87 -2.23
C GLY A 572 2.95 -27.69 -2.60
N HIS A 573 2.36 -27.69 -3.81
CA HIS A 573 1.33 -26.72 -4.17
C HIS A 573 0.03 -26.96 -3.40
N GLY A 574 -0.38 -28.22 -3.25
CA GLY A 574 -1.53 -28.61 -2.44
C GLY A 574 -1.39 -28.14 -0.99
N LEU A 575 -0.26 -28.48 -0.38
CA LEU A 575 0.11 -28.08 0.98
C LEU A 575 0.12 -26.56 1.19
N SER A 576 0.86 -25.82 0.34
CA SER A 576 1.06 -24.38 0.56
C SER A 576 -0.19 -23.55 0.32
N ASN A 577 -1.05 -23.93 -0.64
CA ASN A 577 -2.34 -23.26 -0.87
C ASN A 577 -3.38 -23.60 0.21
N ARG A 578 -3.42 -24.82 0.76
CA ARG A 578 -4.34 -25.18 1.86
C ARG A 578 -3.97 -24.49 3.18
N LEU A 579 -2.68 -24.34 3.50
CA LEU A 579 -2.22 -23.71 4.73
C LEU A 579 -2.26 -22.16 4.68
N THR A 580 -1.95 -21.56 3.54
CA THR A 580 -1.83 -20.08 3.42
C THR A 580 -3.20 -19.41 3.33
N GLY A 581 -3.56 -18.62 4.34
CA GLY A 581 -4.84 -17.92 4.39
C GLY A 581 -6.04 -18.80 4.80
N GLY A 582 -5.81 -20.09 5.07
CA GLY A 582 -6.76 -21.01 5.70
C GLY A 582 -7.41 -21.99 4.71
N PRO A 583 -7.83 -23.20 5.18
CA PRO A 583 -8.30 -24.28 4.30
C PRO A 583 -9.45 -23.91 3.35
N SER A 584 -10.33 -22.98 3.74
CA SER A 584 -11.44 -22.50 2.90
C SER A 584 -11.04 -21.50 1.78
N ASN A 585 -9.73 -21.21 1.57
CA ASN A 585 -9.30 -20.19 0.60
C ASN A 585 -7.94 -20.45 -0.10
N SER A 586 -7.94 -21.30 -1.12
CA SER A 586 -6.76 -21.70 -1.91
C SER A 586 -6.26 -20.69 -2.98
N ASP A 587 -6.66 -19.41 -2.93
CA ASP A 587 -6.29 -18.38 -3.92
C ASP A 587 -5.22 -17.39 -3.40
N CYS A 588 -4.52 -17.74 -2.31
CA CYS A 588 -3.64 -16.80 -1.59
C CYS A 588 -2.21 -16.67 -2.13
N LEU A 589 -1.84 -17.42 -3.17
CA LEU A 589 -0.48 -17.52 -3.72
C LEU A 589 -0.38 -17.19 -5.22
N GLY A 590 -1.40 -16.51 -5.78
CA GLY A 590 -1.47 -16.13 -7.20
C GLY A 590 -0.92 -14.74 -7.55
N HIS A 591 -0.33 -14.02 -6.59
CA HIS A 591 0.24 -12.68 -6.75
C HIS A 591 1.69 -12.71 -7.28
N ALA A 592 2.30 -11.55 -7.53
CA ALA A 592 3.58 -11.46 -8.24
C ALA A 592 4.78 -11.93 -7.39
N GLU A 593 4.91 -11.45 -6.15
CA GLU A 593 5.97 -11.84 -5.22
C GLU A 593 5.47 -12.95 -4.27
N GLN A 594 5.51 -14.21 -4.74
CA GLN A 594 4.93 -15.35 -4.03
C GLN A 594 5.92 -16.52 -3.84
N GLY A 595 5.73 -17.28 -2.77
CA GLY A 595 6.61 -18.38 -2.34
C GLY A 595 6.20 -19.80 -2.75
N GLY A 596 5.06 -19.98 -3.42
CA GLY A 596 4.42 -21.24 -3.83
C GLY A 596 5.40 -22.27 -4.40
N GLU A 597 5.97 -21.94 -5.54
CA GLU A 597 7.05 -22.69 -6.21
C GLU A 597 8.24 -23.00 -5.31
N GLY A 598 8.60 -22.05 -4.44
CA GLY A 598 9.76 -22.20 -3.59
C GLY A 598 9.53 -23.16 -2.42
N TRP A 599 8.32 -23.18 -1.85
CA TRP A 599 7.90 -24.19 -0.88
C TRP A 599 7.80 -25.57 -1.53
N SER A 600 7.30 -25.67 -2.76
CA SER A 600 7.25 -26.92 -3.52
C SER A 600 8.64 -27.51 -3.79
N ASP A 601 9.58 -26.70 -4.31
CA ASP A 601 10.97 -27.11 -4.47
C ASP A 601 11.61 -27.50 -3.14
N TRP A 602 11.33 -26.76 -2.06
CA TRP A 602 11.87 -27.07 -0.74
C TRP A 602 11.33 -28.39 -0.17
N LEU A 603 10.04 -28.72 -0.41
CA LEU A 603 9.46 -29.99 0.02
C LEU A 603 10.11 -31.18 -0.70
N CYS A 604 10.38 -31.04 -2.00
CA CYS A 604 11.19 -31.98 -2.78
C CYS A 604 12.59 -32.15 -2.17
N LEU A 605 13.33 -31.06 -1.96
CA LEU A 605 14.69 -31.09 -1.44
C LEU A 605 14.79 -31.68 -0.03
N ILE A 606 13.90 -31.30 0.89
CA ILE A 606 13.99 -31.70 2.29
C ILE A 606 13.65 -33.19 2.50
N LEU A 607 12.66 -33.72 1.78
CA LEU A 607 12.29 -35.14 1.86
C LEU A 607 13.34 -36.07 1.23
N THR A 608 14.18 -35.55 0.34
CA THR A 608 15.21 -36.30 -0.40
C THR A 608 16.64 -36.00 0.08
N ILE A 609 16.82 -35.55 1.33
CA ILE A 609 18.15 -35.45 1.97
C ILE A 609 18.67 -36.86 2.28
N GLU A 610 19.84 -37.22 1.75
CA GLU A 610 20.46 -38.51 2.03
C GLU A 610 21.39 -38.47 3.27
N PRO A 611 21.49 -39.55 4.07
CA PRO A 611 22.43 -39.63 5.19
C PRO A 611 23.91 -39.52 4.76
N GLY A 612 24.43 -38.30 4.78
CA GLY A 612 25.80 -37.99 4.36
C GLY A 612 25.92 -36.71 3.52
N ASP A 613 24.80 -36.20 3.01
CA ASP A 613 24.70 -34.90 2.34
C ASP A 613 25.20 -33.76 3.23
N SER A 614 25.65 -32.68 2.59
CA SER A 614 25.93 -31.40 3.25
C SER A 614 25.25 -30.25 2.51
N GLY A 615 24.94 -29.16 3.21
CA GLY A 615 24.28 -28.01 2.59
C GLY A 615 25.05 -27.35 1.45
N ALA A 616 26.38 -27.54 1.39
CA ALA A 616 27.20 -27.02 0.31
C ALA A 616 27.06 -27.83 -1.00
N ASP A 617 26.57 -29.06 -0.95
CA ASP A 617 26.47 -29.92 -2.12
C ASP A 617 25.40 -29.39 -3.12
N PRO A 618 25.70 -29.37 -4.43
CA PRO A 618 24.76 -28.87 -5.44
C PRO A 618 23.61 -29.84 -5.67
N ARG A 619 22.37 -29.44 -5.35
CA ARG A 619 21.15 -30.22 -5.62
C ARG A 619 20.33 -29.58 -6.75
N GLY A 620 20.27 -30.23 -7.91
CA GLY A 620 19.32 -29.88 -8.99
C GLY A 620 17.97 -30.57 -8.77
N ILE A 621 16.90 -30.08 -9.43
CA ILE A 621 15.55 -30.69 -9.39
C ILE A 621 15.15 -31.20 -10.78
N GLY A 622 14.44 -32.34 -10.85
CA GLY A 622 14.06 -32.97 -12.12
C GLY A 622 15.26 -33.54 -12.88
N THR A 623 16.33 -33.87 -12.17
CA THR A 623 17.59 -34.35 -12.74
C THR A 623 17.41 -35.67 -13.49
N TYR A 624 16.55 -36.56 -12.97
CA TYR A 624 16.19 -37.80 -13.64
C TYR A 624 15.41 -37.55 -14.93
N VAL A 625 14.33 -36.76 -14.94
CA VAL A 625 13.56 -36.55 -16.18
C VAL A 625 14.37 -35.87 -17.29
N LYS A 626 15.36 -35.02 -16.95
CA LYS A 626 16.30 -34.43 -17.92
C LYS A 626 17.48 -35.34 -18.31
N ASN A 627 17.61 -36.54 -17.71
CA ASN A 627 18.73 -37.46 -17.87
C ASN A 627 20.10 -36.81 -17.53
N GLN A 628 20.16 -36.16 -16.37
CA GLN A 628 21.32 -35.43 -15.86
C GLN A 628 21.65 -35.85 -14.42
N GLU A 629 22.22 -37.03 -14.22
CA GLU A 629 22.61 -37.52 -12.88
C GLU A 629 23.56 -36.52 -12.19
N GLY A 630 23.12 -35.91 -11.08
CA GLY A 630 23.87 -34.84 -10.39
C GLY A 630 24.06 -33.54 -11.19
N GLY A 631 23.25 -33.30 -12.22
CA GLY A 631 23.31 -32.10 -13.06
C GLY A 631 22.44 -30.94 -12.56
N LEU A 632 22.25 -29.95 -13.42
CA LEU A 632 21.49 -28.72 -13.11
C LEU A 632 19.99 -29.00 -12.93
N GLY A 633 19.44 -29.91 -13.72
CA GLY A 633 18.00 -30.17 -13.74
C GLY A 633 17.23 -29.04 -14.44
N ILE A 634 16.15 -28.57 -13.82
CA ILE A 634 15.16 -27.64 -14.41
C ILE A 634 15.20 -26.20 -13.89
N ARG A 635 16.02 -25.90 -12.88
CA ARG A 635 16.17 -24.56 -12.27
C ARG A 635 17.42 -23.84 -12.79
N THR A 636 17.57 -22.54 -12.50
CA THR A 636 18.67 -21.72 -13.05
C THR A 636 20.02 -22.02 -12.40
N TYR A 637 20.00 -22.32 -11.11
CA TYR A 637 21.13 -22.76 -10.30
C TYR A 637 20.76 -24.04 -9.52
N PRO A 638 21.72 -24.91 -9.19
CA PRO A 638 21.51 -25.94 -8.18
C PRO A 638 21.27 -25.28 -6.81
N TYR A 639 20.47 -25.89 -5.95
CA TYR A 639 20.31 -25.46 -4.57
C TYR A 639 21.56 -25.81 -3.76
N SER A 640 22.14 -24.82 -3.08
CA SER A 640 23.34 -24.96 -2.25
C SER A 640 23.51 -23.79 -1.29
N THR A 641 24.01 -24.05 -0.09
CA THR A 641 24.40 -23.03 0.89
C THR A 641 25.75 -22.37 0.53
N ASP A 642 26.48 -22.86 -0.47
CA ASP A 642 27.64 -22.19 -1.06
C ASP A 642 27.18 -21.10 -2.04
N MET A 643 27.36 -19.84 -1.65
CA MET A 643 27.02 -18.66 -2.46
C MET A 643 27.78 -18.58 -3.80
N SER A 644 28.82 -19.40 -4.01
CA SER A 644 29.51 -19.51 -5.30
C SER A 644 28.87 -20.53 -6.26
N ILE A 645 28.02 -21.43 -5.74
CA ILE A 645 27.18 -22.34 -6.52
C ILE A 645 25.82 -21.70 -6.77
N ASN A 646 25.18 -21.17 -5.72
CA ASN A 646 23.91 -20.45 -5.82
C ASN A 646 24.02 -19.04 -5.22
N PRO A 647 24.24 -18.01 -6.06
CA PRO A 647 24.48 -16.65 -5.59
C PRO A 647 23.21 -15.87 -5.25
N LEU A 648 22.01 -16.47 -5.37
CA LEU A 648 20.75 -15.72 -5.38
C LEU A 648 20.45 -14.98 -4.08
N THR A 649 19.95 -13.76 -4.23
CA THR A 649 19.49 -12.86 -3.15
C THR A 649 18.14 -12.24 -3.48
N TYR A 650 17.53 -11.56 -2.51
CA TYR A 650 16.23 -10.94 -2.64
C TYR A 650 16.16 -9.88 -3.76
N GLY A 651 17.26 -9.16 -4.03
CA GLY A 651 17.37 -8.22 -5.15
C GLY A 651 17.25 -8.88 -6.54
N ASP A 652 17.49 -10.19 -6.67
CA ASP A 652 17.35 -10.90 -7.95
C ASP A 652 15.89 -11.06 -8.39
N VAL A 653 14.92 -11.01 -7.46
CA VAL A 653 13.48 -11.15 -7.75
C VAL A 653 13.02 -10.10 -8.78
N ALA A 654 13.58 -8.87 -8.74
CA ALA A 654 13.27 -7.77 -9.66
C ALA A 654 13.65 -8.02 -11.13
N ASN A 655 14.52 -9.01 -11.38
CA ASN A 655 15.00 -9.35 -12.72
C ASN A 655 14.57 -10.77 -13.16
N ARG A 656 13.67 -11.40 -12.39
CA ARG A 656 13.18 -12.77 -12.61
C ARG A 656 11.70 -12.73 -12.98
N PHE A 657 11.34 -13.41 -14.06
CA PHE A 657 9.99 -13.39 -14.62
C PHE A 657 9.31 -14.74 -14.44
N GLY A 658 8.06 -14.71 -13.99
CA GLY A 658 7.25 -15.91 -13.76
C GLY A 658 7.51 -16.60 -12.42
N PRO A 659 6.55 -17.40 -11.94
CA PRO A 659 6.53 -17.93 -10.58
C PRO A 659 7.76 -18.81 -10.27
N HIS A 660 8.17 -19.69 -11.18
CA HIS A 660 9.32 -20.59 -10.99
C HIS A 660 10.63 -19.85 -10.68
N ALA A 661 10.92 -18.80 -11.46
CA ALA A 661 12.16 -18.05 -11.32
C ALA A 661 12.17 -17.23 -10.04
N ILE A 662 11.01 -16.72 -9.62
CA ILE A 662 10.85 -16.05 -8.34
C ILE A 662 11.04 -17.06 -7.20
N GLY A 663 10.27 -18.15 -7.20
CA GLY A 663 10.31 -19.23 -6.19
C GLY A 663 11.69 -19.87 -5.97
N GLU A 664 12.57 -19.90 -6.98
CA GLU A 664 13.96 -20.33 -6.83
C GLU A 664 14.72 -19.53 -5.74
N VAL A 665 14.45 -18.23 -5.61
CA VAL A 665 15.06 -17.37 -4.59
C VAL A 665 14.51 -17.69 -3.19
N TRP A 666 13.20 -17.94 -3.10
CA TRP A 666 12.56 -18.35 -1.85
C TRP A 666 13.05 -19.71 -1.37
N SER A 667 12.99 -20.73 -2.24
CA SER A 667 13.41 -22.10 -1.95
C SER A 667 14.86 -22.15 -1.46
N GLN A 668 15.76 -21.44 -2.15
CA GLN A 668 17.16 -21.36 -1.75
C GLN A 668 17.34 -20.72 -0.36
N THR A 669 16.48 -19.78 0.02
CA THR A 669 16.55 -19.14 1.35
C THR A 669 16.04 -20.09 2.44
N ILE A 670 14.95 -20.83 2.21
CA ILE A 670 14.48 -21.84 3.19
C ILE A 670 15.30 -23.15 3.17
N TRP A 671 16.04 -23.42 2.10
CA TRP A 671 17.07 -24.48 2.05
C TRP A 671 18.28 -24.15 2.92
N ASP A 672 18.76 -22.90 2.85
CA ASP A 672 19.75 -22.38 3.80
C ASP A 672 19.27 -22.53 5.26
N LEU A 673 17.97 -22.28 5.52
CA LEU A 673 17.38 -22.44 6.85
C LEU A 673 17.36 -23.91 7.29
N THR A 674 16.94 -24.82 6.41
CA THR A 674 16.98 -26.28 6.68
C THR A 674 18.38 -26.73 7.10
N TRP A 675 19.41 -26.34 6.34
CA TRP A 675 20.78 -26.70 6.71
C TRP A 675 21.27 -26.01 7.97
N LYS A 676 20.87 -24.76 8.22
CA LYS A 676 21.20 -24.05 9.46
C LYS A 676 20.63 -24.73 10.71
N MET A 677 19.45 -25.34 10.61
CA MET A 677 18.86 -26.15 11.68
C MET A 677 19.57 -27.52 11.79
N ILE A 678 19.85 -28.18 10.67
CA ILE A 678 20.58 -29.47 10.66
C ILE A 678 21.99 -29.33 11.24
N GLU A 679 22.69 -28.22 10.98
CA GLU A 679 23.99 -27.92 11.58
C GLU A 679 23.93 -27.72 13.10
N SER A 680 22.84 -27.17 13.66
CA SER A 680 22.69 -26.96 15.11
C SER A 680 22.19 -28.20 15.85
N GLU A 681 21.33 -29.01 15.24
CA GLU A 681 20.57 -30.08 15.92
C GLU A 681 20.81 -31.48 15.35
N GLY A 682 21.54 -31.59 14.25
CA GLY A 682 21.75 -32.84 13.51
C GLY A 682 20.63 -33.14 12.49
N PHE A 683 20.75 -34.29 11.84
CA PHE A 683 19.75 -34.84 10.92
C PHE A 683 19.20 -36.15 11.47
N ASP A 684 17.89 -36.36 11.37
CA ASP A 684 17.21 -37.59 11.75
C ASP A 684 16.38 -38.12 10.56
N PRO A 685 16.69 -39.31 10.01
CA PRO A 685 15.93 -39.88 8.89
C PRO A 685 14.57 -40.46 9.30
N ASP A 686 14.23 -40.59 10.59
CA ASP A 686 12.89 -41.01 11.03
C ASP A 686 11.94 -39.80 11.04
N TRP A 687 11.37 -39.50 9.87
CA TRP A 687 10.40 -38.40 9.65
C TRP A 687 9.18 -38.42 10.58
N PHE A 688 8.87 -39.55 11.22
CA PHE A 688 7.70 -39.74 12.06
C PHE A 688 7.97 -39.47 13.55
N ASN A 689 9.11 -39.95 14.08
CA ASN A 689 9.42 -39.87 15.51
C ASN A 689 10.60 -38.93 15.84
N GLY A 690 11.30 -38.42 14.82
CA GLY A 690 12.48 -37.59 14.98
C GLY A 690 12.21 -36.19 15.55
N ASN A 691 13.28 -35.56 16.02
CA ASN A 691 13.28 -34.19 16.57
C ASN A 691 14.65 -33.51 16.38
N ALA A 692 15.28 -33.72 15.22
CA ALA A 692 16.51 -33.05 14.83
C ALA A 692 16.22 -31.87 13.87
N GLY A 693 17.26 -31.23 13.35
CA GLY A 693 17.15 -29.95 12.63
C GLY A 693 16.26 -29.99 11.39
N ASN A 694 16.17 -31.14 10.70
CA ASN A 694 15.25 -31.32 9.57
C ASN A 694 13.77 -31.32 10.01
N HIS A 695 13.46 -31.80 11.22
CA HIS A 695 12.11 -31.70 11.82
C HIS A 695 11.83 -30.28 12.30
N THR A 696 12.83 -29.62 12.91
CA THR A 696 12.72 -28.22 13.33
C THR A 696 12.43 -27.32 12.13
N ALA A 697 13.18 -27.48 11.03
CA ALA A 697 12.95 -26.79 9.76
C ALA A 697 11.58 -27.08 9.17
N MET A 698 11.16 -28.36 9.11
CA MET A 698 9.83 -28.74 8.62
C MET A 698 8.73 -28.00 9.39
N ARG A 699 8.73 -28.10 10.73
CA ARG A 699 7.73 -27.45 11.58
C ARG A 699 7.74 -25.93 11.45
N LEU A 700 8.92 -25.28 11.41
CA LEU A 700 9.03 -23.84 11.25
C LEU A 700 8.43 -23.35 9.92
N VAL A 701 8.65 -24.06 8.82
CA VAL A 701 8.13 -23.67 7.49
C VAL A 701 6.63 -23.91 7.39
N LEU A 702 6.12 -25.07 7.80
CA LEU A 702 4.67 -25.35 7.80
C LEU A 702 3.90 -24.40 8.70
N GLU A 703 4.47 -24.07 9.86
CA GLU A 703 3.87 -23.12 10.80
C GLU A 703 3.94 -21.68 10.27
N GLY A 704 5.02 -21.30 9.57
CA GLY A 704 5.11 -20.03 8.84
C GLY A 704 3.99 -19.87 7.81
N MET A 705 3.66 -20.93 7.05
CA MET A 705 2.54 -20.93 6.10
C MET A 705 1.17 -20.66 6.76
N ARG A 706 0.96 -21.15 8.00
CA ARG A 706 -0.29 -20.88 8.76
C ARG A 706 -0.35 -19.46 9.29
N LEU A 707 0.80 -18.90 9.68
CA LEU A 707 0.92 -17.61 10.37
C LEU A 707 1.02 -16.42 9.44
N GLN A 708 1.52 -16.60 8.21
CA GLN A 708 1.48 -15.56 7.18
C GLN A 708 0.04 -15.24 6.78
N GLY A 709 -0.22 -13.99 6.37
CA GLY A 709 -1.52 -13.60 5.82
C GLY A 709 -1.74 -14.19 4.43
N CYS A 710 -2.95 -14.03 3.88
CA CYS A 710 -3.17 -14.26 2.45
C CYS A 710 -2.36 -13.25 1.62
N THR A 711 -1.98 -13.61 0.39
CA THR A 711 -1.05 -12.82 -0.47
C THR A 711 0.19 -12.29 0.29
N PRO A 712 1.06 -13.18 0.80
CA PRO A 712 2.30 -12.80 1.50
C PRO A 712 3.44 -12.47 0.53
N GLY A 713 4.12 -11.34 0.75
CA GLY A 713 5.47 -11.12 0.20
C GLY A 713 6.52 -11.97 0.93
N TYR A 714 7.79 -11.89 0.53
CA TYR A 714 8.83 -12.73 1.14
C TYR A 714 9.13 -12.33 2.59
N LEU A 715 8.97 -11.05 2.93
CA LEU A 715 9.19 -10.58 4.29
C LEU A 715 8.00 -10.93 5.21
N ASP A 716 6.76 -10.89 4.71
CA ASP A 716 5.60 -11.49 5.40
C ASP A 716 5.83 -12.99 5.72
N ALA A 717 6.35 -13.75 4.76
CA ALA A 717 6.60 -15.18 4.92
C ALA A 717 7.78 -15.46 5.90
N ARG A 718 8.86 -14.66 5.82
CA ARG A 718 9.96 -14.65 6.81
C ARG A 718 9.41 -14.38 8.22
N ASP A 719 8.57 -13.36 8.35
CA ASP A 719 8.04 -12.94 9.65
C ASP A 719 7.03 -13.97 10.20
N GLY A 720 6.33 -14.70 9.31
CA GLY A 720 5.61 -15.93 9.66
C GLY A 720 6.50 -17.01 10.26
N ILE A 721 7.68 -17.27 9.68
CA ILE A 721 8.66 -18.24 10.21
C ILE A 721 9.29 -17.77 11.53
N LEU A 722 9.54 -16.46 11.70
CA LEU A 722 9.96 -15.89 12.99
C LEU A 722 8.87 -16.01 14.06
N ALA A 723 7.59 -15.80 13.69
CA ALA A 723 6.45 -16.03 14.58
C ALA A 723 6.30 -17.52 14.93
N ALA A 724 6.57 -18.44 14.00
CA ALA A 724 6.60 -19.89 14.24
C ALA A 724 7.65 -20.27 15.29
N ASP A 725 8.88 -19.78 15.18
CA ASP A 725 9.93 -19.97 16.19
C ASP A 725 9.52 -19.42 17.56
N LYS A 726 8.87 -18.25 17.58
CA LYS A 726 8.36 -17.69 18.83
C LYS A 726 7.23 -18.51 19.45
N LEU A 727 6.38 -19.14 18.64
CA LEU A 727 5.25 -19.94 19.12
C LEU A 727 5.66 -21.37 19.53
N LEU A 728 6.55 -22.02 18.78
CA LEU A 728 6.95 -23.41 18.99
C LEU A 728 8.14 -23.55 19.95
N TYR A 729 9.10 -22.63 19.88
CA TYR A 729 10.41 -22.75 20.57
C TYR A 729 10.77 -21.52 21.43
N ASP A 730 9.80 -20.64 21.72
CA ASP A 730 9.95 -19.40 22.51
C ASP A 730 10.98 -18.40 21.95
N GLY A 731 11.36 -18.53 20.67
CA GLY A 731 12.35 -17.67 20.02
C GLY A 731 13.78 -18.25 20.01
N ALA A 732 13.94 -19.55 20.23
CA ALA A 732 15.26 -20.18 20.35
C ALA A 732 16.10 -20.10 19.07
N HIS A 733 15.46 -20.11 17.89
CA HIS A 733 16.12 -20.14 16.58
C HIS A 733 16.14 -18.77 15.90
N THR A 734 15.54 -17.74 16.49
CA THR A 734 15.33 -16.39 15.93
C THR A 734 16.59 -15.83 15.28
N CYS A 735 17.75 -15.98 15.91
CA CYS A 735 19.00 -15.46 15.35
C CYS A 735 19.63 -16.32 14.26
N GLN A 736 19.34 -17.63 14.22
CA GLN A 736 19.71 -18.50 13.10
C GLN A 736 18.84 -18.21 11.87
N ILE A 737 17.54 -17.95 12.09
CA ILE A 737 16.60 -17.51 11.06
C ILE A 737 17.06 -16.19 10.48
N TRP A 738 17.27 -15.16 11.32
CA TRP A 738 17.80 -13.87 10.86
C TRP A 738 19.13 -13.99 10.11
N GLU A 739 20.07 -14.84 10.57
CA GLU A 739 21.36 -15.05 9.90
C GLU A 739 21.19 -15.55 8.45
N VAL A 740 20.27 -16.48 8.24
CA VAL A 740 19.95 -17.02 6.90
C VAL A 740 19.24 -16.00 6.03
N PHE A 741 18.18 -15.37 6.53
CA PHE A 741 17.39 -14.42 5.75
C PHE A 741 18.19 -13.16 5.40
N ALA A 742 18.94 -12.60 6.34
CA ALA A 742 19.85 -11.48 6.07
C ALA A 742 20.97 -11.86 5.09
N ARG A 743 21.51 -13.09 5.14
CA ARG A 743 22.51 -13.58 4.16
C ARG A 743 21.97 -13.59 2.72
N ARG A 744 20.66 -13.81 2.55
CA ARG A 744 19.95 -13.80 1.26
C ARG A 744 19.28 -12.47 0.92
N GLY A 745 19.60 -11.38 1.62
CA GLY A 745 19.08 -10.03 1.31
C GLY A 745 17.71 -9.70 1.92
N MET A 746 17.17 -10.55 2.80
CA MET A 746 15.91 -10.36 3.54
C MET A 746 16.17 -9.93 4.99
N GLY A 747 17.13 -9.03 5.18
CA GLY A 747 17.59 -8.51 6.48
C GLY A 747 16.61 -7.58 7.19
N ALA A 748 17.04 -7.06 8.33
CA ALA A 748 16.20 -6.31 9.26
C ALA A 748 15.60 -5.02 8.67
N ASN A 749 16.28 -4.41 7.68
CA ASN A 749 15.86 -3.20 6.99
C ASN A 749 15.46 -3.46 5.53
N ALA A 750 15.24 -4.73 5.15
CA ALA A 750 14.72 -5.06 3.82
C ALA A 750 13.28 -4.52 3.70
N ASP A 751 12.92 -4.05 2.53
CA ASP A 751 11.56 -3.60 2.21
C ASP A 751 11.00 -4.53 1.12
N GLN A 752 9.77 -5.00 1.29
CA GLN A 752 9.10 -5.81 0.26
C GLN A 752 8.34 -4.97 -0.75
N GLY A 753 8.01 -3.72 -0.43
CA GLY A 753 7.04 -2.95 -1.22
C GLY A 753 5.67 -3.62 -1.23
N SER A 754 5.11 -3.88 -2.41
CA SER A 754 3.81 -4.50 -2.61
C SER A 754 3.93 -5.92 -3.16
N ALA A 755 3.36 -6.91 -2.48
CA ALA A 755 3.39 -8.32 -2.92
C ALA A 755 2.76 -8.53 -4.34
N ASP A 756 1.88 -7.63 -4.78
CA ASP A 756 1.34 -7.60 -6.16
C ASP A 756 2.36 -7.15 -7.23
N SER A 757 3.60 -6.82 -6.83
CA SER A 757 4.74 -6.49 -7.70
C SER A 757 5.95 -7.32 -7.28
N SER A 758 6.75 -7.76 -8.25
CA SER A 758 8.01 -8.46 -8.00
C SER A 758 9.24 -7.55 -8.22
N SER A 759 9.06 -6.22 -8.23
CA SER A 759 10.03 -5.26 -8.78
C SER A 759 10.32 -3.99 -7.95
N ASP A 760 9.64 -3.80 -6.82
CA ASP A 760 9.74 -2.64 -5.93
C ASP A 760 10.39 -2.96 -4.57
N GLN A 761 10.66 -4.23 -4.30
CA GLN A 761 11.40 -4.69 -3.12
C GLN A 761 12.86 -4.20 -3.11
N THR A 762 13.40 -3.98 -1.91
CA THR A 762 14.78 -3.55 -1.65
C THR A 762 15.46 -4.51 -0.69
N GLU A 763 16.57 -5.11 -1.12
CA GLU A 763 17.35 -6.03 -0.29
C GLU A 763 18.16 -5.32 0.81
N ASP A 764 18.32 -5.99 1.95
CA ASP A 764 19.19 -5.61 3.05
C ASP A 764 19.87 -6.86 3.63
N PHE A 765 21.11 -6.71 4.08
CA PHE A 765 21.92 -7.78 4.68
C PHE A 765 22.17 -7.55 6.17
N THR A 766 21.44 -6.62 6.80
CA THR A 766 21.64 -6.24 8.20
C THR A 766 20.96 -7.22 9.15
N MET A 767 21.70 -7.64 10.17
CA MET A 767 21.19 -8.43 11.29
C MET A 767 20.63 -7.53 12.39
N PRO A 768 19.52 -7.91 13.06
CA PRO A 768 19.07 -7.22 14.27
C PRO A 768 20.15 -7.24 15.37
N ASN A 769 20.32 -6.14 16.12
CA ASN A 769 21.33 -6.03 17.17
C ASN A 769 21.23 -7.14 18.23
N ILE A 770 20.01 -7.59 18.56
CA ILE A 770 19.75 -8.70 19.51
C ILE A 770 20.44 -10.01 19.09
N CYS A 771 20.74 -10.17 17.79
CA CYS A 771 21.41 -11.34 17.22
C CYS A 771 22.90 -11.15 16.92
N LEU A 772 23.44 -9.95 17.15
CA LEU A 772 24.87 -9.68 17.01
C LEU A 772 25.62 -10.00 18.32
N ILE A 773 26.84 -10.55 18.20
CA ILE A 773 27.69 -10.81 19.36
C ILE A 773 28.43 -9.53 19.75
N ALA A 774 27.96 -8.86 20.81
CA ALA A 774 28.69 -7.74 21.38
C ALA A 774 30.01 -8.19 22.03
N THR A 775 31.06 -7.38 21.86
CA THR A 775 32.41 -7.61 22.43
C THR A 775 32.83 -6.52 23.42
N VAL A 776 32.04 -5.45 23.51
CA VAL A 776 32.14 -4.31 24.40
C VAL A 776 30.72 -3.93 24.88
N ALA A 777 30.60 -3.23 26.00
CA ALA A 777 29.32 -2.66 26.43
C ALA A 777 28.86 -1.60 25.41
N PRO A 778 27.55 -1.36 25.25
CA PRO A 778 27.06 -0.37 24.30
C PRO A 778 27.42 1.03 24.80
N THR A 779 27.57 2.00 23.89
CA THR A 779 27.73 3.41 24.27
C THR A 779 26.41 4.14 24.02
N ALA A 780 25.78 4.64 25.08
CA ALA A 780 24.43 5.21 25.03
C ALA A 780 24.43 6.61 24.43
N GLN A 781 23.52 6.87 23.47
CA GLN A 781 23.30 8.21 22.94
C GLN A 781 21.93 8.31 22.27
N PHE A 782 21.27 9.46 22.35
CA PHE A 782 20.07 9.73 21.54
C PHE A 782 19.97 11.19 21.11
N ALA A 783 19.17 11.42 20.06
CA ALA A 783 18.65 12.73 19.69
C ALA A 783 17.18 12.88 20.11
N VAL A 784 16.73 14.12 20.22
CA VAL A 784 15.32 14.49 20.44
C VAL A 784 14.91 15.51 19.39
N SER A 785 13.65 15.49 18.96
CA SER A 785 13.08 16.41 17.98
C SER A 785 13.31 17.89 18.35
N ASP A 786 13.16 18.22 19.64
CA ASP A 786 13.46 19.53 20.22
C ASP A 786 13.92 19.37 21.67
N THR A 787 14.85 20.21 22.15
CA THR A 787 15.21 20.26 23.58
C THR A 787 14.31 21.21 24.38
N THR A 788 13.48 22.03 23.71
CA THR A 788 12.54 22.94 24.37
C THR A 788 11.32 23.18 23.50
N THR A 789 10.12 23.00 24.06
CA THR A 789 8.83 23.19 23.38
C THR A 789 7.80 23.80 24.33
N CYS A 790 6.71 24.32 23.80
CA CYS A 790 5.52 24.74 24.55
C CYS A 790 4.32 23.82 24.35
N PHE A 791 4.52 22.64 23.74
CA PHE A 791 3.45 21.70 23.37
C PHE A 791 3.53 20.34 24.08
N GLY A 792 4.52 20.14 24.95
CA GLY A 792 4.70 18.91 25.75
C GLY A 792 5.07 17.63 25.00
N LYS A 793 5.00 17.56 23.67
CA LYS A 793 5.30 16.36 22.85
C LYS A 793 6.73 16.38 22.31
N PHE A 794 7.39 15.22 22.39
CA PHE A 794 8.78 15.00 21.96
C PHE A 794 8.90 13.65 21.23
N ALA A 795 9.71 13.58 20.18
CA ALA A 795 10.14 12.32 19.57
C ALA A 795 11.62 12.09 19.82
N PHE A 796 12.02 10.84 20.08
CA PHE A 796 13.39 10.45 20.39
C PHE A 796 13.92 9.49 19.34
N SER A 797 15.21 9.62 19.01
CA SER A 797 15.89 8.74 18.06
C SER A 797 17.17 8.21 18.70
N ASP A 798 17.30 6.89 18.78
CA ASP A 798 18.52 6.27 19.27
C ASP A 798 19.69 6.61 18.32
N LEU A 799 20.85 6.84 18.92
CA LEU A 799 22.14 7.02 18.25
C LEU A 799 23.21 6.20 18.98
N SER A 800 22.81 5.19 19.73
CA SER A 800 23.69 4.37 20.54
C SER A 800 24.57 3.51 19.64
N THR A 801 25.77 3.22 20.13
CA THR A 801 26.78 2.45 19.38
C THR A 801 27.19 1.21 20.16
N ASP A 802 28.05 0.39 19.57
CA ASP A 802 28.60 -0.82 20.21
C ASP A 802 27.54 -1.91 20.52
N ILE A 803 26.57 -2.08 19.60
CA ILE A 803 25.51 -3.12 19.62
C ILE A 803 24.61 -3.00 20.88
N PRO A 804 23.70 -2.02 20.93
CA PRO A 804 22.62 -1.99 21.92
C PRO A 804 21.61 -3.11 21.63
N GLN A 805 21.41 -4.03 22.58
CA GLN A 805 20.49 -5.18 22.41
C GLN A 805 19.16 -5.01 23.14
N TYR A 806 19.13 -4.16 24.17
CA TYR A 806 17.95 -3.81 24.95
C TYR A 806 17.96 -2.31 25.23
N TYR A 807 16.81 -1.68 25.10
CA TYR A 807 16.60 -0.25 25.34
C TYR A 807 15.67 -0.08 26.55
N ASN A 808 15.91 0.95 27.35
CA ASN A 808 15.04 1.32 28.46
C ASN A 808 15.07 2.84 28.63
N TRP A 809 13.96 3.47 28.23
CA TRP A 809 13.69 4.88 28.36
C TRP A 809 12.93 5.16 29.65
N ASP A 810 13.40 6.14 30.42
CA ASP A 810 12.66 6.80 31.50
C ASP A 810 12.51 8.27 31.10
N PHE A 811 11.27 8.72 30.90
CA PHE A 811 10.99 10.09 30.49
C PHE A 811 11.04 11.09 31.66
N GLY A 812 11.30 10.63 32.89
CA GLY A 812 11.44 11.48 34.07
C GLY A 812 10.12 12.00 34.66
N ASP A 813 8.98 11.56 34.12
CA ASP A 813 7.63 11.79 34.66
C ASP A 813 6.98 10.53 35.26
N GLY A 814 7.68 9.39 35.19
CA GLY A 814 7.22 8.08 35.65
C GLY A 814 6.75 7.14 34.53
N ASN A 815 6.72 7.61 33.27
CA ASN A 815 6.47 6.76 32.10
C ASN A 815 7.80 6.24 31.50
N THR A 816 7.74 5.05 30.90
CA THR A 816 8.91 4.36 30.33
C THR A 816 8.60 3.74 28.97
N SER A 817 9.63 3.39 28.19
CA SER A 817 9.52 2.62 26.94
C SER A 817 10.73 1.70 26.73
N ASP A 818 10.51 0.58 26.05
CA ASP A 818 11.53 -0.39 25.61
C ASP A 818 11.78 -0.38 24.09
N LEU A 819 11.08 0.50 23.36
CA LEU A 819 11.29 0.74 21.94
C LEU A 819 12.62 1.44 21.67
N GLU A 820 13.24 1.18 20.52
CA GLU A 820 14.45 1.88 20.09
C GLU A 820 14.22 3.38 19.87
N ASN A 821 13.13 3.75 19.17
CA ASN A 821 12.83 5.14 18.77
C ASN A 821 11.42 5.58 19.24
N PRO A 822 11.21 5.88 20.55
CA PRO A 822 9.89 6.22 21.08
C PRO A 822 9.51 7.69 20.87
N ALA A 823 8.21 7.98 21.01
CA ALA A 823 7.69 9.33 21.18
C ALA A 823 6.93 9.43 22.51
N HIS A 824 7.01 10.59 23.18
CA HIS A 824 6.38 10.83 24.49
C HIS A 824 5.67 12.19 24.55
N SER A 825 4.71 12.33 25.47
CA SER A 825 3.96 13.57 25.69
C SER A 825 3.77 13.84 27.19
N TYR A 826 4.28 14.97 27.66
CA TYR A 826 4.12 15.43 29.03
C TYR A 826 2.84 16.24 29.21
N SER A 827 2.11 15.97 30.30
CA SER A 827 0.82 16.62 30.59
C SER A 827 0.94 18.03 31.18
N GLU A 828 2.08 18.39 31.76
CA GLU A 828 2.29 19.63 32.53
C GLU A 828 3.61 20.31 32.12
N PRO A 829 3.71 21.65 32.12
CA PRO A 829 4.98 22.35 31.91
C PRO A 829 6.01 22.00 32.99
N GLY A 830 7.22 21.64 32.56
CA GLY A 830 8.31 21.20 33.44
C GLY A 830 9.62 20.93 32.71
N GLN A 831 10.68 20.73 33.50
CA GLN A 831 11.95 20.17 33.02
C GLN A 831 12.00 18.69 33.34
N TYR A 832 12.18 17.87 32.31
CA TYR A 832 12.15 16.43 32.38
C TYR A 832 13.52 15.88 31.99
N ASN A 833 14.09 15.02 32.83
CA ASN A 833 15.40 14.42 32.61
C ASN A 833 15.23 13.06 31.94
N VAL A 834 15.19 13.05 30.61
CA VAL A 834 15.01 11.83 29.82
C VAL A 834 16.29 11.01 29.91
N THR A 835 16.14 9.75 30.31
CA THR A 835 17.23 8.78 30.46
C THR A 835 17.03 7.66 29.46
N LEU A 836 18.06 7.33 28.70
CA LEU A 836 18.15 6.09 27.95
C LEU A 836 19.23 5.22 28.58
N ILE A 837 18.86 4.00 28.95
CA ILE A 837 19.79 2.93 29.31
C ILE A 837 19.77 1.91 28.17
N VAL A 838 20.91 1.75 27.49
CA VAL A 838 21.10 0.64 26.55
C VAL A 838 21.96 -0.44 27.18
N THR A 839 21.61 -1.71 26.91
CA THR A 839 22.27 -2.88 27.49
C THR A 839 22.55 -3.93 26.43
N ASN A 840 23.67 -4.64 26.58
CA ASN A 840 23.98 -5.88 25.88
C ASN A 840 24.58 -6.90 26.86
N ASN A 841 24.97 -8.09 26.37
CA ASN A 841 25.53 -9.15 27.21
C ASN A 841 26.89 -8.81 27.88
N VAL A 842 27.61 -7.76 27.46
CA VAL A 842 28.88 -7.31 28.05
C VAL A 842 28.66 -6.26 29.14
N GLY A 843 27.64 -5.41 29.00
CA GLY A 843 27.29 -4.39 29.99
C GLY A 843 26.21 -3.43 29.52
N SER A 844 26.08 -2.31 30.22
CA SER A 844 25.13 -1.24 29.93
C SER A 844 25.80 0.12 30.05
N ASP A 845 25.29 1.10 29.32
CA ASP A 845 25.63 2.51 29.48
C ASP A 845 24.35 3.35 29.60
N THR A 846 24.49 4.63 29.98
CA THR A 846 23.35 5.50 30.27
C THR A 846 23.58 6.92 29.78
N PHE A 847 22.71 7.38 28.90
CA PHE A 847 22.69 8.76 28.41
C PHE A 847 21.51 9.52 29.01
N GLN A 848 21.71 10.80 29.32
CA GLN A 848 20.68 11.67 29.86
C GLN A 848 20.65 13.01 29.10
N LEU A 849 19.43 13.44 28.77
CA LEU A 849 19.17 14.74 28.15
C LEU A 849 17.97 15.40 28.84
N VAL A 850 18.12 16.67 29.22
CA VAL A 850 17.01 17.46 29.75
C VAL A 850 16.20 18.03 28.61
N VAL A 851 14.91 17.73 28.60
CA VAL A 851 13.91 18.40 27.76
C VAL A 851 13.08 19.36 28.59
N ASN A 852 12.72 20.51 28.02
CA ASN A 852 12.02 21.57 28.73
C ASN A 852 10.69 21.89 28.06
N TYR A 853 9.58 21.56 28.71
CA TYR A 853 8.25 22.01 28.33
C TYR A 853 7.92 23.29 29.11
N SER A 854 7.88 24.45 28.45
CA SER A 854 7.61 25.73 29.12
C SER A 854 7.00 26.80 28.23
N ASP A 855 6.10 27.61 28.79
CA ASP A 855 5.59 28.83 28.17
C ASP A 855 6.68 29.90 27.96
N LEU A 856 6.47 30.82 27.01
CA LEU A 856 7.30 32.02 26.90
C LEU A 856 7.08 32.96 28.09
N PRO A 857 8.15 33.58 28.64
CA PRO A 857 8.02 34.55 29.72
C PRO A 857 7.25 35.79 29.27
N VAL A 858 6.57 36.47 30.19
CA VAL A 858 5.82 37.70 29.90
C VAL A 858 6.78 38.84 29.48
N PRO A 859 6.51 39.61 28.41
CA PRO A 859 7.36 40.70 27.97
C PRO A 859 7.40 41.85 29.00
N THR A 860 8.54 42.54 29.10
CA THR A 860 8.66 43.72 29.97
C THR A 860 8.41 44.99 29.19
N VAL A 861 7.55 45.89 29.70
CA VAL A 861 7.19 47.13 29.01
C VAL A 861 7.86 48.34 29.64
N THR A 862 8.37 49.22 28.77
CA THR A 862 9.09 50.45 29.12
C THR A 862 8.57 51.61 28.26
N GLY A 863 8.57 52.82 28.83
CA GLY A 863 8.04 54.02 28.17
C GLY A 863 7.38 54.96 29.19
N ASN A 864 7.04 56.17 28.76
CA ASN A 864 6.16 57.04 29.55
C ASN A 864 4.72 56.55 29.33
N LEU A 865 3.99 56.25 30.41
CA LEU A 865 2.60 55.80 30.33
C LEU A 865 1.58 56.94 30.50
N VAL A 866 2.05 58.19 30.64
CA VAL A 866 1.20 59.38 30.73
C VAL A 866 1.37 60.21 29.45
N VAL A 867 0.24 60.56 28.81
CA VAL A 867 0.20 61.35 27.57
C VAL A 867 -0.88 62.44 27.66
N CYS A 868 -0.70 63.50 26.89
CA CYS A 868 -1.64 64.61 26.83
C CYS A 868 -2.80 64.32 25.90
N GLU A 869 -3.99 64.85 26.21
CA GLU A 869 -5.16 64.78 25.34
C GLU A 869 -4.81 65.24 23.90
N GLY A 870 -5.11 64.39 22.91
CA GLY A 870 -4.80 64.62 21.50
C GLY A 870 -3.36 64.29 21.09
N SER A 871 -2.53 63.73 21.98
CA SER A 871 -1.14 63.32 21.68
C SER A 871 -0.96 61.80 21.63
N SER A 872 0.11 61.36 20.95
CA SER A 872 0.54 59.95 20.83
C SER A 872 1.70 59.63 21.77
N VAL A 873 1.85 58.36 22.16
CA VAL A 873 2.97 57.90 22.99
C VAL A 873 3.64 56.65 22.42
N ALA A 874 4.95 56.50 22.62
CA ALA A 874 5.72 55.34 22.18
C ALA A 874 5.89 54.35 23.35
N LEU A 875 5.32 53.16 23.22
CA LEU A 875 5.42 52.04 24.16
C LEU A 875 6.47 51.05 23.63
N HIS A 876 7.42 50.63 24.47
CA HIS A 876 8.47 49.69 24.08
C HIS A 876 8.40 48.39 24.89
N ALA A 877 8.27 47.25 24.20
CA ALA A 877 8.26 45.93 24.78
C ALA A 877 9.61 45.25 24.55
N ASP A 878 10.24 44.87 25.65
CA ASP A 878 11.44 44.05 25.64
C ASP A 878 11.05 42.57 25.57
N VAL A 879 11.46 41.92 24.47
CA VAL A 879 11.14 40.53 24.11
C VAL A 879 12.42 39.77 23.77
N LEU A 880 12.42 38.45 23.89
CA LEU A 880 13.60 37.63 23.66
C LEU A 880 14.12 37.74 22.21
N GLY A 881 15.39 37.38 22.00
CA GLY A 881 16.00 37.39 20.67
C GLY A 881 15.24 36.47 19.70
N GLY A 882 14.90 36.97 18.51
CA GLY A 882 14.10 36.23 17.54
C GLY A 882 12.60 36.13 17.86
N LYS A 883 12.11 36.84 18.89
CA LYS A 883 10.67 36.94 19.21
C LYS A 883 10.12 38.32 18.85
N THR A 884 8.81 38.37 18.58
CA THR A 884 8.07 39.56 18.16
C THR A 884 7.08 39.98 19.24
N ALA A 885 7.00 41.28 19.53
CA ALA A 885 5.97 41.84 20.41
C ALA A 885 4.67 42.10 19.62
N ILE A 886 3.55 41.55 20.09
CA ILE A 886 2.22 41.77 19.49
C ILE A 886 1.38 42.56 20.49
N TRP A 887 0.99 43.77 20.11
CA TRP A 887 0.20 44.69 20.92
C TRP A 887 -1.28 44.61 20.51
N THR A 888 -2.18 44.47 21.48
CA THR A 888 -3.63 44.47 21.25
C THR A 888 -4.36 45.54 22.05
N LEU A 889 -5.55 45.90 21.58
CA LEU A 889 -6.55 46.67 22.31
C LEU A 889 -7.85 45.85 22.34
N GLY A 890 -8.23 45.37 23.53
CA GLY A 890 -9.12 44.21 23.61
C GLY A 890 -8.50 43.02 22.88
N ASP A 891 -9.27 42.41 21.98
CA ASP A 891 -8.84 41.28 21.16
C ASP A 891 -8.26 41.69 19.78
N THR A 892 -8.20 43.01 19.50
CA THR A 892 -7.73 43.51 18.19
C THR A 892 -6.23 43.83 18.23
N VAL A 893 -5.43 43.24 17.34
CA VAL A 893 -4.02 43.62 17.15
C VAL A 893 -3.93 45.06 16.63
N VAL A 894 -3.24 45.93 17.37
CA VAL A 894 -3.02 47.34 17.01
C VAL A 894 -1.61 47.61 16.51
N HIS A 895 -0.63 46.76 16.86
CA HIS A 895 0.75 46.87 16.37
C HIS A 895 1.52 45.55 16.53
N THR A 896 2.44 45.29 15.60
CA THR A 896 3.40 44.20 15.67
C THR A 896 4.80 44.77 15.55
N GLY A 897 5.62 44.58 16.59
CA GLY A 897 6.96 45.18 16.70
C GLY A 897 7.29 45.66 18.11
N ARG A 898 8.59 45.75 18.43
CA ARG A 898 9.07 46.12 19.78
C ARG A 898 8.65 47.52 20.23
N THR A 899 8.35 48.44 19.32
CA THR A 899 8.01 49.84 19.65
C THR A 899 6.71 50.26 18.97
N PHE A 900 5.62 50.31 19.75
CA PHE A 900 4.31 50.76 19.29
C PHE A 900 4.13 52.26 19.55
N LEU A 901 3.90 53.05 18.51
CA LEU A 901 3.43 54.43 18.61
C LEU A 901 1.89 54.44 18.59
N THR A 902 1.26 54.85 19.69
CA THR A 902 -0.20 54.91 19.78
C THR A 902 -0.79 55.95 18.81
N PRO A 903 -2.07 55.81 18.41
CA PRO A 903 -2.83 56.95 17.90
C PRO A 903 -2.89 58.10 18.92
N ALA A 904 -3.32 59.28 18.47
CA ALA A 904 -3.62 60.40 19.36
C ALA A 904 -4.79 60.03 20.30
N LEU A 905 -4.56 60.09 21.61
CA LEU A 905 -5.54 59.62 22.61
C LEU A 905 -6.31 60.77 23.25
N SER A 906 -7.64 60.68 23.30
CA SER A 906 -8.51 61.65 23.99
C SER A 906 -9.07 61.14 25.33
N SER A 907 -8.85 59.87 25.66
CA SER A 907 -9.21 59.25 26.94
C SER A 907 -8.25 58.10 27.27
N PRO A 908 -8.12 57.68 28.55
CA PRO A 908 -7.23 56.58 28.93
C PRO A 908 -7.55 55.27 28.18
N VAL A 909 -6.50 54.54 27.80
CA VAL A 909 -6.58 53.29 27.04
C VAL A 909 -5.62 52.26 27.63
N THR A 910 -6.11 51.05 27.91
CA THR A 910 -5.25 49.91 28.30
C THR A 910 -4.98 49.04 27.09
N TYR A 911 -3.73 49.01 26.65
CA TYR A 911 -3.25 48.03 25.68
C TYR A 911 -2.85 46.73 26.38
N LYS A 912 -2.71 45.65 25.62
CA LYS A 912 -2.05 44.43 26.06
C LYS A 912 -0.87 44.13 25.16
N VAL A 913 0.15 43.44 25.65
CA VAL A 913 1.23 42.92 24.80
C VAL A 913 1.65 41.52 25.22
N ILE A 914 1.90 40.68 24.22
CA ILE A 914 2.52 39.35 24.32
C ILE A 914 3.85 39.37 23.56
N GLN A 915 4.76 38.44 23.89
CA GLN A 915 5.80 38.03 22.95
C GLN A 915 5.41 36.71 22.29
N SER A 916 5.73 36.59 21.00
CA SER A 916 5.44 35.44 20.15
C SER A 916 6.68 35.05 19.36
N ASP A 917 6.84 33.77 19.04
CA ASP A 917 7.92 33.26 18.18
C ASP A 917 7.56 33.13 16.70
N ASP A 918 6.85 34.15 16.21
CA ASP A 918 6.41 34.39 14.83
C ASP A 918 7.07 33.48 13.77
N LYS A 919 6.38 32.38 13.48
CA LYS A 919 6.81 31.35 12.52
C LYS A 919 6.50 31.82 11.09
N PRO A 920 7.30 31.45 10.08
CA PRO A 920 6.99 31.79 8.70
C PRO A 920 5.64 31.16 8.29
N VAL A 921 4.88 31.93 7.51
CA VAL A 921 3.61 31.48 6.93
C VAL A 921 3.90 30.76 5.62
N GLY A 922 3.34 29.56 5.45
CA GLY A 922 3.45 28.74 4.25
C GLY A 922 2.12 28.64 3.49
N ASN A 923 2.21 28.41 2.18
CA ASN A 923 1.06 28.17 1.32
C ASN A 923 1.09 26.71 0.82
N VAL A 924 0.04 25.93 1.10
CA VAL A 924 -0.10 24.54 0.66
C VAL A 924 -1.36 24.34 -0.17
N GLY A 925 -1.32 23.45 -1.16
CA GLY A 925 -2.38 23.26 -2.14
C GLY A 925 -2.31 24.21 -3.36
N PRO A 926 -3.15 23.99 -4.38
CA PRO A 926 -3.18 24.81 -5.60
C PRO A 926 -3.55 26.25 -5.33
N ALA A 927 -2.91 27.19 -6.05
CA ALA A 927 -3.09 28.63 -5.84
C ALA A 927 -4.50 29.17 -6.21
N THR A 928 -5.24 28.46 -7.08
CA THR A 928 -6.55 28.88 -7.64
C THR A 928 -7.41 27.66 -7.97
N ASN A 929 -8.65 27.88 -8.41
CA ASN A 929 -9.53 26.84 -8.96
C ASN A 929 -9.29 26.50 -10.45
N SER A 930 -8.19 26.95 -11.05
CA SER A 930 -7.99 26.92 -12.51
C SER A 930 -7.01 25.87 -13.03
N PHE A 931 -6.55 24.94 -12.18
CA PHE A 931 -5.60 23.89 -12.58
C PHE A 931 -6.27 22.72 -13.32
N ALA A 932 -7.60 22.55 -13.19
CA ALA A 932 -8.34 21.45 -13.80
C ALA A 932 -9.82 21.80 -14.08
N GLY A 933 -10.60 20.82 -14.55
CA GLY A 933 -12.05 20.94 -14.71
C GLY A 933 -12.78 21.06 -13.35
N GLY A 934 -13.94 21.72 -13.35
CA GLY A 934 -14.69 21.98 -12.13
C GLY A 934 -16.06 22.64 -12.36
N GLY A 935 -16.90 22.62 -11.33
CA GLY A 935 -18.25 23.20 -11.35
C GLY A 935 -18.73 23.63 -9.98
N ASN A 936 -19.83 24.39 -9.91
CA ASN A 936 -20.46 24.76 -8.64
C ASN A 936 -21.40 23.65 -8.15
N HIS A 937 -21.22 23.18 -6.93
CA HIS A 937 -22.03 22.10 -6.34
C HIS A 937 -22.86 22.60 -5.15
N ASN A 938 -24.16 22.31 -5.19
CA ASN A 938 -25.14 22.60 -4.13
C ASN A 938 -25.88 21.33 -3.71
N THR A 939 -25.11 20.30 -3.37
CA THR A 939 -25.61 18.94 -3.09
C THR A 939 -25.94 18.71 -1.61
N GLY A 940 -25.45 19.59 -0.72
CA GLY A 940 -25.54 19.35 0.73
C GLY A 940 -24.63 18.22 1.24
N PHE A 941 -23.69 17.75 0.41
CA PHE A 941 -22.63 16.83 0.82
C PHE A 941 -21.55 17.59 1.61
N GLU A 942 -21.12 17.05 2.75
CA GLU A 942 -19.99 17.57 3.52
C GLU A 942 -18.68 17.00 2.98
N GLY A 943 -18.00 17.80 2.17
CA GLY A 943 -16.68 17.45 1.67
C GLY A 943 -15.60 17.78 2.67
N LYS A 944 -14.54 16.99 2.68
CA LYS A 944 -13.38 17.06 3.57
C LYS A 944 -12.11 16.97 2.72
N LEU A 945 -11.13 17.82 2.99
CA LEU A 945 -9.73 17.57 2.62
C LEU A 945 -9.05 16.91 3.81
N LEU A 946 -8.33 15.81 3.55
CA LEU A 946 -7.60 15.01 4.54
C LEU A 946 -6.14 15.45 4.53
N PHE A 947 -5.58 15.70 5.71
CA PHE A 947 -4.21 16.17 5.85
C PHE A 947 -3.54 15.66 7.12
N GLU A 948 -2.23 15.49 7.06
CA GLU A 948 -1.36 15.10 8.17
C GLU A 948 -0.45 16.27 8.55
N THR A 949 -0.15 16.39 9.83
CA THR A 949 0.65 17.48 10.41
C THR A 949 1.82 16.90 11.19
N PHE A 950 3.00 17.48 10.99
CA PHE A 950 4.24 17.00 11.63
C PHE A 950 4.65 17.84 12.85
N VAL A 951 4.02 19.01 12.99
CA VAL A 951 4.10 19.93 14.13
C VAL A 951 2.69 20.47 14.43
N PRO A 952 2.41 20.96 15.66
CA PRO A 952 1.22 21.77 15.91
C PRO A 952 1.18 22.98 14.97
N LEU A 953 0.02 23.32 14.41
CA LEU A 953 -0.10 24.42 13.43
C LEU A 953 -1.41 25.18 13.52
N LYS A 954 -1.44 26.38 12.95
CA LYS A 954 -2.64 27.20 12.79
C LYS A 954 -2.99 27.31 11.32
N LEU A 955 -4.19 26.88 10.95
CA LEU A 955 -4.74 27.09 9.63
C LEU A 955 -5.38 28.48 9.57
N ILE A 956 -4.63 29.45 9.04
CA ILE A 956 -5.00 30.86 9.04
C ILE A 956 -6.14 31.11 8.05
N SER A 957 -6.00 30.70 6.79
CA SER A 957 -7.03 30.98 5.78
C SER A 957 -6.97 30.05 4.57
N VAL A 958 -8.12 29.90 3.89
CA VAL A 958 -8.28 29.15 2.63
C VAL A 958 -8.96 30.03 1.59
N LEU A 959 -8.74 29.74 0.31
CA LEU A 959 -9.41 30.37 -0.81
C LEU A 959 -10.58 29.49 -1.24
N MET A 960 -11.74 30.10 -1.46
CA MET A 960 -12.96 29.41 -1.87
C MET A 960 -13.64 30.20 -2.98
N TYR A 961 -14.34 29.50 -3.85
CA TYR A 961 -15.09 30.12 -4.94
C TYR A 961 -16.56 29.74 -4.77
N ALA A 962 -17.46 30.71 -4.78
CA ALA A 962 -18.87 30.52 -4.45
C ALA A 962 -19.81 31.12 -5.51
N GLN A 963 -20.94 30.46 -5.75
CA GLN A 963 -22.02 30.96 -6.59
C GLN A 963 -23.20 31.43 -5.72
N GLY A 964 -23.48 32.73 -5.77
CA GLY A 964 -24.38 33.40 -4.83
C GLY A 964 -23.72 33.74 -3.49
N ALA A 965 -24.32 34.68 -2.76
CA ALA A 965 -23.87 35.09 -1.44
C ALA A 965 -24.56 34.27 -0.32
N GLY A 966 -23.87 34.09 0.81
CA GLY A 966 -24.43 33.47 2.02
C GLY A 966 -23.37 32.78 2.87
N ASP A 967 -23.77 32.39 4.07
CA ASP A 967 -22.85 31.85 5.09
C ASP A 967 -22.49 30.38 4.83
N ARG A 968 -21.24 30.00 5.13
CA ARG A 968 -20.74 28.61 5.07
C ARG A 968 -20.05 28.25 6.37
N THR A 969 -20.29 27.05 6.88
CA THR A 969 -19.63 26.56 8.09
C THR A 969 -18.51 25.59 7.71
N ILE A 970 -17.28 25.97 8.03
CA ILE A 970 -16.06 25.20 7.82
C ILE A 970 -15.70 24.52 9.12
N ARG A 971 -15.34 23.25 9.08
CA ARG A 971 -15.11 22.41 10.27
C ARG A 971 -13.74 21.75 10.24
N LEU A 972 -13.09 21.67 11.39
CA LEU A 972 -11.88 20.88 11.61
C LEU A 972 -12.25 19.66 12.45
N TYR A 973 -11.82 18.49 11.98
CA TYR A 973 -11.95 17.22 12.68
C TYR A 973 -10.58 16.63 12.99
N ASP A 974 -10.49 15.85 14.07
CA ASP A 974 -9.36 14.96 14.33
C ASP A 974 -9.43 13.67 13.48
N GLU A 975 -8.44 12.79 13.66
CA GLU A 975 -8.36 11.46 13.02
C GLU A 975 -9.54 10.53 13.36
N ASN A 976 -10.26 10.80 14.46
CA ASN A 976 -11.44 10.04 14.90
C ASN A 976 -12.75 10.65 14.37
N ASP A 977 -12.66 11.63 13.47
CA ASP A 977 -13.77 12.38 12.90
C ASP A 977 -14.63 13.13 13.94
N VAL A 978 -14.03 13.50 15.08
CA VAL A 978 -14.64 14.36 16.11
C VAL A 978 -14.45 15.83 15.74
N GLU A 979 -15.53 16.62 15.70
CA GLU A 979 -15.46 18.06 15.40
C GLU A 979 -14.68 18.78 16.53
N LEU A 980 -13.45 19.21 16.22
CA LEU A 980 -12.61 19.96 17.15
C LEU A 980 -13.07 21.42 17.20
N GLN A 981 -13.28 22.02 16.03
CA GLN A 981 -13.59 23.44 15.84
C GLN A 981 -14.45 23.65 14.59
N ALA A 982 -15.30 24.67 14.62
CA ALA A 982 -16.08 25.10 13.46
C ALA A 982 -16.16 26.63 13.37
N ILE A 983 -16.11 27.17 12.14
CA ILE A 983 -16.22 28.60 11.87
C ILE A 983 -17.23 28.86 10.74
N THR A 984 -18.19 29.76 10.99
CA THR A 984 -19.18 30.19 9.98
C THR A 984 -18.75 31.52 9.36
N VAL A 985 -18.65 31.55 8.03
CA VAL A 985 -18.07 32.65 7.26
C VAL A 985 -19.04 33.14 6.16
N PRO A 986 -19.26 34.46 6.00
CA PRO A 986 -20.10 35.00 4.95
C PRO A 986 -19.34 35.03 3.62
N LEU A 987 -19.83 34.32 2.60
CA LEU A 987 -19.25 34.36 1.25
C LEU A 987 -20.05 35.28 0.32
N VAL A 988 -19.37 35.90 -0.63
CA VAL A 988 -19.97 36.61 -1.77
C VAL A 988 -19.82 35.79 -3.06
N ASN A 989 -20.61 36.12 -4.09
CA ASN A 989 -20.51 35.45 -5.38
C ASN A 989 -19.15 35.74 -6.06
N GLY A 990 -18.37 34.70 -6.32
CA GLY A 990 -17.03 34.77 -6.91
C GLY A 990 -15.96 34.18 -5.98
N GLN A 991 -14.74 34.69 -6.10
CA GLN A 991 -13.59 34.31 -5.28
C GLN A 991 -13.66 34.95 -3.88
N ASN A 992 -13.40 34.17 -2.84
CA ASN A 992 -13.39 34.56 -1.44
C ASN A 992 -12.11 34.02 -0.78
N ARG A 993 -11.23 34.88 -0.24
CA ARG A 993 -10.24 34.44 0.76
C ARG A 993 -10.94 34.45 2.11
N VAL A 994 -10.95 33.31 2.76
CA VAL A 994 -11.70 33.06 3.99
C VAL A 994 -10.70 32.86 5.14
N THR A 995 -10.77 33.73 6.14
CA THR A 995 -9.99 33.55 7.38
C THR A 995 -10.68 32.51 8.26
N LEU A 996 -9.91 31.51 8.69
CA LEU A 996 -10.35 30.39 9.52
C LEU A 996 -9.77 30.48 10.93
N ASN A 997 -8.46 30.73 11.05
CA ASN A 997 -7.71 30.74 12.30
C ASN A 997 -7.89 29.48 13.18
N LEU A 998 -8.13 28.32 12.56
CA LEU A 998 -8.36 27.05 13.26
C LEU A 998 -7.04 26.52 13.83
N ASP A 999 -7.04 26.11 15.10
CA ASP A 999 -5.85 25.61 15.80
C ASP A 999 -5.76 24.09 15.73
N ILE A 1000 -4.63 23.55 15.31
CA ILE A 1000 -4.35 22.11 15.23
C ILE A 1000 -3.28 21.81 16.30
N PRO A 1001 -3.66 21.21 17.44
CA PRO A 1001 -2.86 21.27 18.67
C PRO A 1001 -1.68 20.30 18.72
N ALA A 1002 -1.61 19.32 17.81
CA ALA A 1002 -0.60 18.27 17.81
C ALA A 1002 -0.19 17.87 16.37
N PRO A 1003 0.97 17.21 16.21
CA PRO A 1003 1.24 16.35 15.06
C PRO A 1003 0.28 15.16 15.05
N GLY A 1004 -0.39 14.93 13.92
CA GLY A 1004 -1.38 13.86 13.72
C GLY A 1004 -2.17 14.05 12.42
N ARG A 1005 -3.24 13.26 12.24
CA ARG A 1005 -4.13 13.34 11.08
C ARG A 1005 -5.40 14.10 11.40
N TYR A 1006 -5.87 14.88 10.42
CA TYR A 1006 -6.99 15.80 10.56
C TYR A 1006 -7.78 15.92 9.25
N SER A 1007 -8.98 16.48 9.32
CA SER A 1007 -9.73 16.85 8.12
C SER A 1007 -10.40 18.22 8.20
N LEU A 1008 -10.39 18.95 7.09
CA LEU A 1008 -11.04 20.26 6.96
C LEU A 1008 -12.25 20.13 6.04
N ALA A 1009 -13.44 20.51 6.52
CA ALA A 1009 -14.70 20.22 5.88
C ALA A 1009 -15.57 21.44 5.52
N ASN A 1010 -16.44 21.30 4.52
CA ASN A 1010 -17.57 22.19 4.28
C ASN A 1010 -18.79 21.47 3.69
N MET A 1011 -19.99 21.87 4.12
CA MET A 1011 -21.23 21.52 3.42
C MET A 1011 -21.30 22.22 2.06
N SER A 1012 -21.13 21.46 0.97
CA SER A 1012 -21.06 21.95 -0.41
C SER A 1012 -22.36 22.63 -0.86
N GLN A 1013 -22.48 23.92 -0.53
CA GLN A 1013 -23.59 24.80 -0.86
C GLN A 1013 -23.14 25.84 -1.89
N ASN A 1014 -23.40 25.60 -3.16
CA ASN A 1014 -22.99 26.44 -4.29
C ASN A 1014 -21.48 26.81 -4.26
N LEU A 1015 -20.61 25.87 -3.88
CA LEU A 1015 -19.15 26.07 -3.94
C LEU A 1015 -18.60 25.52 -5.24
N TYR A 1016 -17.69 26.25 -5.88
CA TYR A 1016 -16.94 25.76 -7.01
C TYR A 1016 -15.90 24.76 -6.53
N ARG A 1017 -15.96 23.58 -7.11
CA ARG A 1017 -15.10 22.44 -6.83
C ARG A 1017 -14.40 22.07 -8.13
N ASN A 1018 -13.07 21.97 -8.10
CA ASN A 1018 -12.38 21.17 -9.10
C ASN A 1018 -12.70 19.71 -8.81
N ASN A 1019 -13.10 19.01 -9.86
CA ASN A 1019 -13.50 17.61 -9.83
C ASN A 1019 -12.62 16.79 -10.78
N THR A 1020 -11.39 17.25 -11.07
CA THR A 1020 -10.35 16.54 -11.82
C THR A 1020 -8.98 17.10 -11.42
N GLY A 1021 -7.92 16.37 -11.73
CA GLY A 1021 -6.55 16.90 -11.87
C GLY A 1021 -5.92 17.62 -10.67
N ALA A 1022 -6.30 17.30 -9.44
CA ALA A 1022 -5.49 17.66 -8.28
C ALA A 1022 -4.36 16.63 -8.14
N ASP A 1023 -3.19 17.06 -7.71
CA ASP A 1023 -1.98 16.23 -7.61
C ASP A 1023 -1.63 16.10 -6.11
N TYR A 1024 -2.19 15.08 -5.46
CA TYR A 1024 -1.89 14.79 -4.04
C TYR A 1024 -0.60 13.96 -3.95
N PRO A 1025 0.23 14.15 -2.89
CA PRO A 1025 0.04 15.06 -1.77
C PRO A 1025 0.57 16.48 -2.04
N TYR A 1026 -0.15 17.49 -1.52
CA TYR A 1026 0.39 18.85 -1.41
C TYR A 1026 1.16 19.00 -0.11
N ILE A 1027 2.49 19.10 -0.19
CA ILE A 1027 3.40 19.07 0.95
C ILE A 1027 4.03 20.44 1.22
N ILE A 1028 4.18 20.76 2.51
CA ILE A 1028 5.27 21.61 3.02
C ILE A 1028 6.09 20.72 3.98
N ASP A 1029 7.35 20.47 3.63
CA ASP A 1029 8.23 19.55 4.35
C ASP A 1029 8.25 19.84 5.85
N ASN A 1030 8.09 18.80 6.66
CA ASN A 1030 8.07 18.85 8.13
C ASN A 1030 6.99 19.77 8.75
N LEU A 1031 5.99 20.22 7.98
CA LEU A 1031 4.86 21.03 8.49
C LEU A 1031 3.50 20.34 8.26
N ILE A 1032 3.13 20.11 7.00
CA ILE A 1032 1.80 19.61 6.62
C ILE A 1032 1.85 18.88 5.27
N SER A 1033 1.05 17.82 5.15
CA SER A 1033 0.78 17.11 3.89
C SER A 1033 -0.74 16.98 3.70
N ILE A 1034 -1.32 17.67 2.70
CA ILE A 1034 -2.70 17.42 2.27
C ILE A 1034 -2.65 16.24 1.29
N TYR A 1035 -3.09 15.06 1.73
CA TYR A 1035 -2.86 13.81 1.01
C TYR A 1035 -4.09 13.23 0.32
N SER A 1036 -5.31 13.66 0.67
CA SER A 1036 -6.53 13.12 0.05
C SER A 1036 -7.78 13.96 0.35
N SER A 1037 -8.97 13.45 0.02
CA SER A 1037 -10.28 14.07 0.22
C SER A 1037 -11.41 13.02 0.34
N ASN A 1038 -12.51 13.31 1.04
CA ASN A 1038 -13.56 12.32 1.35
C ASN A 1038 -14.66 12.11 0.28
N ALA A 1039 -14.59 12.76 -0.89
CA ALA A 1039 -15.58 12.57 -1.94
C ALA A 1039 -14.91 11.86 -3.12
N THR A 1040 -15.22 10.59 -3.24
CA THR A 1040 -14.56 9.64 -4.13
C THR A 1040 -15.58 8.66 -4.68
N ASP A 1041 -15.87 8.80 -5.96
CA ASP A 1041 -16.56 7.80 -6.78
C ASP A 1041 -15.72 7.47 -8.05
N ASP A 1042 -14.60 8.18 -8.29
CA ASP A 1042 -13.80 8.14 -9.53
C ASP A 1042 -12.39 8.71 -9.29
N GLU A 1043 -11.35 7.91 -9.58
CA GLU A 1043 -9.91 8.17 -9.38
C GLU A 1043 -9.41 9.39 -10.19
N LEU A 1044 -10.09 9.75 -11.28
CA LEU A 1044 -9.75 10.95 -12.06
C LEU A 1044 -10.28 12.24 -11.43
N ASN A 1045 -11.17 12.15 -10.43
CA ASN A 1045 -12.05 13.25 -10.00
C ASN A 1045 -11.76 13.82 -8.60
N TYR A 1046 -10.49 14.06 -8.29
CA TYR A 1046 -10.02 14.74 -7.08
C TYR A 1046 -10.93 15.87 -6.59
N TYR A 1047 -11.35 15.79 -5.33
CA TYR A 1047 -12.25 16.76 -4.72
C TYR A 1047 -11.47 17.93 -4.14
N TYR A 1048 -11.55 19.10 -4.76
CA TYR A 1048 -10.79 20.26 -4.30
C TYR A 1048 -11.62 21.56 -4.35
N TYR A 1049 -11.78 22.24 -3.20
CA TYR A 1049 -12.45 23.55 -3.11
C TYR A 1049 -11.91 24.53 -2.05
N PHE A 1050 -10.89 24.11 -1.30
CA PHE A 1050 -10.14 24.95 -0.37
C PHE A 1050 -8.75 25.15 -0.95
N TYR A 1051 -8.56 26.22 -1.72
CA TYR A 1051 -7.34 26.51 -2.46
C TYR A 1051 -6.35 27.32 -1.60
N ASP A 1052 -5.06 27.28 -1.94
CA ASP A 1052 -4.03 28.18 -1.42
C ASP A 1052 -3.98 28.25 0.13
N TRP A 1053 -4.01 27.12 0.83
CA TRP A 1053 -4.09 27.11 2.31
C TRP A 1053 -2.92 27.87 2.91
N ILE A 1054 -3.23 28.95 3.61
CA ILE A 1054 -2.26 29.73 4.37
C ILE A 1054 -2.20 29.11 5.76
N VAL A 1055 -1.09 28.42 6.02
CA VAL A 1055 -0.77 27.73 7.27
C VAL A 1055 0.42 28.38 7.95
N GLN A 1056 0.50 28.26 9.27
CA GLN A 1056 1.64 28.70 10.05
C GLN A 1056 1.88 27.64 11.14
N GLU A 1057 3.11 27.22 11.37
CA GLU A 1057 3.44 26.43 12.56
C GLU A 1057 2.94 27.17 13.82
N ALA A 1058 2.42 26.45 14.79
CA ALA A 1058 1.80 27.06 15.96
C ALA A 1058 2.86 27.89 16.70
N THR A 1059 2.54 29.17 16.94
CA THR A 1059 3.45 30.05 17.64
C THR A 1059 3.32 29.84 19.15
N CYS A 1060 4.45 29.66 19.80
CA CYS A 1060 4.53 29.89 21.23
C CYS A 1060 4.22 31.36 21.51
N VAL A 1061 3.36 31.61 22.49
CA VAL A 1061 3.02 32.96 22.97
C VAL A 1061 3.18 33.03 24.48
N SER A 1062 3.62 34.19 24.97
CA SER A 1062 3.58 34.46 26.41
C SER A 1062 2.17 34.79 26.88
N ALA A 1063 1.92 34.69 28.18
CA ALA A 1063 0.79 35.40 28.79
C ALA A 1063 0.89 36.91 28.52
N ALA A 1064 -0.25 37.59 28.42
CA ALA A 1064 -0.34 39.01 28.11
C ALA A 1064 -0.13 39.90 29.35
N ILE A 1065 0.61 40.99 29.18
CA ILE A 1065 0.71 42.06 30.19
C ILE A 1065 -0.16 43.25 29.79
N GLU A 1066 -0.89 43.82 30.74
CA GLU A 1066 -1.68 45.04 30.55
C GLU A 1066 -0.81 46.30 30.69
N VAL A 1067 -1.00 47.24 29.77
CA VAL A 1067 -0.24 48.48 29.62
C VAL A 1067 -1.22 49.66 29.62
N PRO A 1068 -1.60 50.16 30.82
CA PRO A 1068 -2.51 51.29 30.94
C PRO A 1068 -1.83 52.60 30.56
N VAL A 1069 -2.31 53.23 29.49
CA VAL A 1069 -1.92 54.59 29.10
C VAL A 1069 -2.92 55.59 29.66
N ILE A 1070 -2.44 56.48 30.52
CA ILE A 1070 -3.21 57.53 31.17
C ILE A 1070 -3.19 58.77 30.27
N VAL A 1071 -4.37 59.28 29.93
CA VAL A 1071 -4.52 60.57 29.25
C VAL A 1071 -4.85 61.64 30.27
N GLU A 1072 -4.01 62.67 30.36
CA GLU A 1072 -4.30 63.87 31.14
C GLU A 1072 -4.91 64.97 30.24
N PRO A 1073 -5.98 65.67 30.71
CA PRO A 1073 -6.54 66.80 29.97
C PRO A 1073 -5.51 67.92 29.88
N GLY A 1074 -5.08 68.20 28.65
CA GLY A 1074 -4.07 69.22 28.39
C GLY A 1074 -4.62 70.64 28.54
N PRO A 1075 -3.78 71.64 28.81
CA PRO A 1075 -4.17 73.03 28.60
C PRO A 1075 -4.25 73.29 27.09
N PHE A 1076 -5.14 74.17 26.64
CA PHE A 1076 -5.18 74.62 25.24
C PHE A 1076 -4.76 76.08 25.17
N ALA A 1077 -3.63 76.34 24.51
CA ALA A 1077 -3.08 77.69 24.36
C ALA A 1077 -4.00 78.60 23.55
N GLY A 1078 -4.11 79.86 23.97
CA GLY A 1078 -4.78 80.90 23.21
C GLY A 1078 -4.54 82.27 23.85
N PHE A 1079 -4.41 83.32 23.03
CA PHE A 1079 -4.28 84.68 23.54
C PHE A 1079 -5.01 85.70 22.67
N LEU A 1080 -5.20 86.89 23.24
CA LEU A 1080 -5.55 88.11 22.55
C LEU A 1080 -4.35 89.06 22.62
N ALA A 1081 -4.05 89.75 21.52
CA ALA A 1081 -2.95 90.70 21.44
C ALA A 1081 -3.47 92.08 21.00
N SER A 1082 -2.91 93.14 21.60
CA SER A 1082 -3.16 94.52 21.19
C SER A 1082 -1.84 95.29 21.14
N SER A 1083 -1.55 95.95 20.01
CA SER A 1083 -0.34 96.76 19.84
C SER A 1083 -0.63 98.27 19.93
N ASN A 1084 0.23 98.98 20.64
CA ASN A 1084 0.27 100.43 20.74
C ASN A 1084 1.65 100.91 20.27
N PHE A 1085 1.72 101.31 19.00
CA PHE A 1085 2.96 101.60 18.30
C PHE A 1085 3.96 100.42 18.43
N LEU A 1086 5.10 100.59 19.10
CA LEU A 1086 6.13 99.55 19.26
C LEU A 1086 5.90 98.58 20.44
N THR A 1087 4.92 98.81 21.31
CA THR A 1087 4.64 97.93 22.46
C THR A 1087 3.37 97.12 22.22
N ALA A 1088 3.39 95.81 22.44
CA ALA A 1088 2.22 94.96 22.39
C ALA A 1088 1.95 94.31 23.76
N SER A 1089 0.69 94.33 24.18
CA SER A 1089 0.20 93.69 25.40
C SER A 1089 -0.55 92.41 25.02
N PHE A 1090 -0.33 91.34 25.78
CA PHE A 1090 -0.90 90.03 25.51
C PHE A 1090 -1.74 89.54 26.69
N ILE A 1091 -2.94 89.05 26.39
CA ILE A 1091 -3.89 88.52 27.37
C ILE A 1091 -4.08 87.03 27.09
N ASP A 1092 -3.72 86.20 28.06
CA ASP A 1092 -3.98 84.76 28.06
C ASP A 1092 -5.48 84.47 28.14
N ILE A 1093 -5.97 83.65 27.19
CA ILE A 1093 -7.32 83.09 27.18
C ILE A 1093 -7.28 81.55 27.13
N SER A 1094 -6.13 80.96 27.48
CA SER A 1094 -5.92 79.51 27.44
C SER A 1094 -6.85 78.78 28.39
N SER A 1095 -7.32 77.60 27.97
CA SER A 1095 -8.21 76.74 28.77
C SER A 1095 -7.46 75.53 29.33
N GLY A 1096 -8.11 74.73 30.19
CA GLY A 1096 -7.50 73.52 30.76
C GLY A 1096 -6.52 73.75 31.92
N ASN A 1097 -6.72 74.82 32.71
CA ASN A 1097 -5.94 75.15 33.92
C ASN A 1097 -4.40 75.18 33.72
N PRO A 1098 -3.86 76.03 32.82
CA PRO A 1098 -2.42 76.24 32.72
C PRO A 1098 -1.82 76.76 34.05
N THR A 1099 -0.59 76.33 34.34
CA THR A 1099 0.18 76.70 35.54
C THR A 1099 1.48 77.44 35.21
N SER A 1100 1.86 77.46 33.93
CA SER A 1100 3.04 78.17 33.40
C SER A 1100 2.80 78.60 31.95
N TRP A 1101 3.48 79.65 31.53
CA TRP A 1101 3.39 80.29 30.22
C TRP A 1101 4.82 80.55 29.70
N SER A 1102 5.00 80.55 28.39
CA SER A 1102 6.27 80.78 27.70
C SER A 1102 5.97 81.48 26.37
N TRP A 1103 6.32 82.75 26.27
CA TRP A 1103 6.05 83.61 25.13
C TRP A 1103 7.32 83.85 24.31
N ASN A 1104 7.25 83.55 23.02
CA ASN A 1104 8.24 83.96 22.03
C ASN A 1104 7.58 85.00 21.12
N PHE A 1105 8.12 86.22 21.11
CA PHE A 1105 7.49 87.36 20.44
C PHE A 1105 7.83 87.49 18.95
N GLY A 1106 8.66 86.59 18.40
CA GLY A 1106 8.97 86.52 16.97
C GLY A 1106 10.07 87.45 16.48
N ASP A 1107 10.69 88.25 17.37
CA ASP A 1107 11.73 89.24 17.05
C ASP A 1107 13.15 88.84 17.52
N GLY A 1108 13.29 87.66 18.13
CA GLY A 1108 14.55 87.17 18.69
C GLY A 1108 14.86 87.67 20.11
N SER A 1109 13.91 88.32 20.78
CA SER A 1109 14.00 88.65 22.20
C SER A 1109 13.98 87.40 23.12
N PRO A 1110 14.43 87.51 24.38
CA PRO A 1110 14.31 86.43 25.37
C PRO A 1110 12.84 86.07 25.67
N ILE A 1111 12.59 84.79 25.93
CA ILE A 1111 11.27 84.26 26.28
C ILE A 1111 10.75 84.88 27.59
N ASP A 1112 9.52 85.38 27.60
CA ASP A 1112 8.80 85.80 28.82
C ASP A 1112 7.94 84.66 29.35
N ASN A 1113 7.80 84.55 30.68
CA ASN A 1113 7.03 83.51 31.36
C ASN A 1113 5.85 84.06 32.18
N MET A 1114 5.56 85.36 32.08
CA MET A 1114 4.35 85.95 32.67
C MET A 1114 3.08 85.44 31.97
N GLN A 1115 1.98 85.31 32.72
CA GLN A 1115 0.68 84.93 32.14
C GLN A 1115 0.17 85.97 31.13
N ASN A 1116 0.32 87.26 31.44
CA ASN A 1116 -0.12 88.37 30.57
C ASN A 1116 1.05 89.37 30.42
N PRO A 1117 1.98 89.16 29.48
CA PRO A 1117 3.15 90.01 29.31
C PRO A 1117 2.86 91.26 28.46
N GLU A 1118 3.76 92.23 28.54
CA GLU A 1118 3.88 93.33 27.57
C GLU A 1118 5.29 93.29 26.97
N HIS A 1119 5.40 93.32 25.64
CA HIS A 1119 6.68 93.31 24.93
C HIS A 1119 6.85 94.55 24.05
N THR A 1120 8.07 95.09 23.99
CA THR A 1120 8.40 96.25 23.16
C THR A 1120 9.40 95.89 22.09
N TYR A 1121 8.95 95.97 20.84
CA TYR A 1121 9.70 95.65 19.64
C TYR A 1121 10.64 96.80 19.25
N LEU A 1122 11.81 96.47 18.71
CA LEU A 1122 12.82 97.46 18.32
C LEU A 1122 12.57 98.08 16.93
N GLU A 1123 11.87 97.37 16.05
CA GLU A 1123 11.54 97.80 14.68
C GLU A 1123 10.04 97.60 14.38
N VAL A 1124 9.53 98.34 13.41
CA VAL A 1124 8.15 98.19 12.91
C VAL A 1124 8.08 96.97 11.98
N GLY A 1125 7.04 96.14 12.11
CA GLY A 1125 6.94 94.91 11.33
C GLY A 1125 5.76 94.02 11.71
N ILE A 1126 5.62 92.92 10.96
CA ILE A 1126 4.72 91.81 11.30
C ILE A 1126 5.56 90.75 12.00
N TYR A 1127 5.16 90.38 13.20
CA TYR A 1127 5.82 89.37 14.02
C TYR A 1127 4.88 88.20 14.28
N GLU A 1128 5.39 86.96 14.27
CA GLU A 1128 4.64 85.77 14.67
C GLU A 1128 4.88 85.50 16.15
N ILE A 1129 3.83 85.64 16.96
CA ILE A 1129 3.91 85.46 18.41
C ILE A 1129 3.45 84.05 18.72
N GLU A 1130 4.25 83.35 19.50
CA GLU A 1130 4.03 81.99 19.95
C GLU A 1130 3.85 81.99 21.47
N LEU A 1131 2.67 81.59 21.93
CA LEU A 1131 2.41 81.27 23.33
C LEU A 1131 2.44 79.76 23.50
N THR A 1132 3.34 79.26 24.34
CA THR A 1132 3.28 77.90 24.89
C THR A 1132 2.82 77.94 26.34
N VAL A 1133 1.74 77.24 26.70
CA VAL A 1133 1.27 77.09 28.08
C VAL A 1133 1.44 75.65 28.55
N SER A 1134 1.67 75.45 29.84
CA SER A 1134 1.75 74.11 30.44
C SER A 1134 1.05 74.04 31.81
N ASN A 1135 0.41 72.91 32.10
CA ASN A 1135 -0.20 72.60 33.40
C ASN A 1135 0.73 71.82 34.35
N GLY A 1136 1.98 71.58 33.95
CA GLY A 1136 2.99 70.82 34.71
C GLY A 1136 3.26 69.42 34.14
N SER A 1137 2.24 68.77 33.55
CA SER A 1137 2.37 67.47 32.86
C SER A 1137 2.37 67.64 31.34
N CYS A 1138 1.57 68.58 30.84
CA CYS A 1138 1.24 68.75 29.44
C CYS A 1138 1.44 70.19 28.98
N PHE A 1139 1.70 70.37 27.68
CA PHE A 1139 1.86 71.69 27.06
C PHE A 1139 1.07 71.81 25.76
N SER A 1140 0.71 73.04 25.40
CA SER A 1140 0.06 73.39 24.15
C SER A 1140 0.62 74.71 23.66
N THR A 1141 0.63 74.90 22.34
CA THR A 1141 1.23 76.07 21.69
C THR A 1141 0.25 76.70 20.69
N TYR A 1142 0.07 78.01 20.79
CA TYR A 1142 -0.76 78.81 19.89
C TYR A 1142 0.09 79.90 19.23
N ARG A 1143 -0.05 80.06 17.91
CA ARG A 1143 0.64 81.09 17.13
C ARG A 1143 -0.34 82.07 16.52
N GLN A 1144 -0.03 83.35 16.62
CA GLN A 1144 -0.77 84.42 15.95
C GLN A 1144 0.21 85.50 15.47
N THR A 1145 0.09 85.89 14.20
CA THR A 1145 0.81 87.06 13.67
C THR A 1145 0.13 88.35 14.08
N ILE A 1146 0.90 89.34 14.55
CA ILE A 1146 0.43 90.70 14.83
C ILE A 1146 1.31 91.71 14.08
N GLU A 1147 0.75 92.85 13.75
CA GLU A 1147 1.50 93.99 13.20
C GLU A 1147 1.80 95.01 14.32
N VAL A 1148 3.05 95.47 14.36
CA VAL A 1148 3.57 96.35 15.40
C VAL A 1148 4.27 97.53 14.73
N GLY A 1149 4.01 98.75 15.21
CA GLY A 1149 4.62 99.98 14.69
C GLY A 1149 3.75 100.80 13.73
N THR A 1150 2.54 100.36 13.37
CA THR A 1150 1.61 101.12 12.51
C THR A 1150 0.67 102.00 13.32
N SER A 1151 0.96 103.31 13.36
CA SER A 1151 0.10 104.30 14.03
C SER A 1151 -1.05 104.80 13.13
N SER A 1152 -2.08 103.98 12.92
CA SER A 1152 -3.46 104.47 12.74
C SER A 1152 -4.46 103.30 12.58
N SER A 1153 -5.46 103.29 13.46
CA SER A 1153 -6.68 102.49 13.37
C SER A 1153 -7.28 102.45 11.96
N ASN A 1154 -7.60 101.25 11.46
CA ASN A 1154 -8.47 101.03 10.31
C ASN A 1154 -9.33 99.77 10.50
N ASP A 1155 -9.97 99.63 11.67
CA ASP A 1155 -11.12 98.73 11.82
C ASP A 1155 -12.41 99.49 11.41
N PRO A 1156 -13.12 99.08 10.33
CA PRO A 1156 -14.36 99.72 9.89
C PRO A 1156 -15.57 99.54 10.83
N GLU A 1157 -15.42 98.83 11.95
CA GLU A 1157 -16.43 98.69 13.00
C GLU A 1157 -16.69 100.02 13.76
N GLU A 1158 -15.64 100.80 14.09
CA GLU A 1158 -15.77 101.98 14.96
C GLU A 1158 -16.36 103.23 14.28
N LEU A 1159 -16.15 103.40 12.97
CA LEU A 1159 -16.51 104.64 12.25
C LEU A 1159 -18.03 104.95 12.19
N PHE A 1160 -18.90 103.95 12.39
CA PHE A 1160 -20.35 104.13 12.39
C PHE A 1160 -21.03 103.78 13.74
N GLY A 1161 -20.30 103.15 14.68
CA GLY A 1161 -20.84 102.70 15.97
C GLY A 1161 -22.08 101.80 15.83
N LEU A 1162 -22.09 100.94 14.81
CA LEU A 1162 -23.28 100.24 14.30
C LEU A 1162 -23.74 99.10 15.22
N LYS A 1163 -24.94 99.22 15.80
CA LYS A 1163 -25.60 98.16 16.60
C LYS A 1163 -26.89 97.70 15.91
N LEU A 1164 -27.10 96.39 15.89
CA LEU A 1164 -28.25 95.75 15.24
C LEU A 1164 -29.09 95.03 16.28
N TYR A 1165 -30.39 95.28 16.27
CA TYR A 1165 -31.36 94.64 17.16
C TYR A 1165 -32.46 93.99 16.31
N PRO A 1166 -32.43 92.66 16.13
CA PRO A 1166 -33.57 91.95 15.53
C PRO A 1166 -34.77 92.01 16.47
N ASN A 1167 -35.97 92.25 15.93
CA ASN A 1167 -37.23 92.18 16.65
C ASN A 1167 -38.16 91.11 16.04
N PRO A 1168 -38.06 89.85 16.49
CA PRO A 1168 -38.83 88.73 15.92
C PRO A 1168 -40.35 88.85 16.11
N ALA A 1169 -40.82 89.71 17.01
CA ALA A 1169 -42.25 89.89 17.26
C ALA A 1169 -42.96 90.75 16.19
N THR A 1170 -42.21 91.46 15.35
CA THR A 1170 -42.76 92.38 14.33
C THR A 1170 -42.15 92.19 12.93
N ASP A 1171 -41.33 91.15 12.71
CA ASP A 1171 -40.57 90.94 11.47
C ASP A 1171 -39.78 92.18 11.00
N GLU A 1172 -39.07 92.84 11.92
CA GLU A 1172 -38.16 93.94 11.60
C GLU A 1172 -36.78 93.76 12.25
N ILE A 1173 -35.75 94.37 11.64
CA ILE A 1173 -34.44 94.58 12.26
C ILE A 1173 -34.22 96.08 12.42
N THR A 1174 -34.00 96.53 13.65
CA THR A 1174 -33.65 97.92 13.95
C THR A 1174 -32.14 98.09 13.94
N VAL A 1175 -31.70 99.06 13.15
CA VAL A 1175 -30.33 99.55 13.05
C VAL A 1175 -30.21 100.78 13.95
N GLU A 1176 -29.26 100.78 14.87
CA GLU A 1176 -28.86 101.95 15.67
C GLU A 1176 -27.43 102.33 15.32
N PHE A 1177 -27.19 103.62 15.14
CA PHE A 1177 -25.88 104.18 14.87
C PHE A 1177 -25.36 104.89 16.12
N GLY A 1178 -24.05 104.82 16.36
CA GLY A 1178 -23.45 105.34 17.61
C GLY A 1178 -23.54 106.85 17.76
N GLN A 1179 -23.77 107.58 16.66
CA GLN A 1179 -23.95 109.02 16.60
C GLN A 1179 -24.83 109.43 15.41
N ALA A 1180 -25.31 110.68 15.41
CA ALA A 1180 -26.06 111.25 14.29
C ALA A 1180 -25.11 111.76 13.20
N PHE A 1181 -25.38 111.46 11.93
CA PHE A 1181 -24.55 111.90 10.81
C PHE A 1181 -25.03 113.22 10.21
N ALA A 1182 -24.10 114.04 9.71
CA ALA A 1182 -24.40 115.34 9.11
C ALA A 1182 -25.01 115.24 7.70
N ASP A 1183 -24.75 114.14 7.00
CA ASP A 1183 -25.11 113.91 5.59
C ASP A 1183 -25.93 112.63 5.39
N ASN A 1184 -26.46 112.43 4.18
CA ASN A 1184 -27.29 111.27 3.86
C ASN A 1184 -26.44 110.00 3.69
N ILE A 1185 -26.88 108.89 4.29
CA ILE A 1185 -26.25 107.56 4.16
C ILE A 1185 -27.06 106.68 3.23
N LEU A 1186 -26.42 105.88 2.39
CA LEU A 1186 -27.07 104.85 1.58
C LEU A 1186 -26.95 103.48 2.24
N LEU A 1187 -28.07 102.86 2.57
CA LEU A 1187 -28.17 101.43 2.91
C LEU A 1187 -28.44 100.62 1.65
N ASN A 1188 -27.51 99.74 1.29
CA ASN A 1188 -27.70 98.66 0.33
C ASN A 1188 -27.86 97.32 1.08
N VAL A 1189 -28.82 96.50 0.69
CA VAL A 1189 -28.95 95.11 1.15
C VAL A 1189 -28.76 94.18 -0.04
N THR A 1190 -27.77 93.31 0.02
CA THR A 1190 -27.49 92.26 -0.97
C THR A 1190 -27.75 90.87 -0.37
N ASN A 1191 -28.02 89.87 -1.20
CA ASN A 1191 -28.14 88.47 -0.76
C ASN A 1191 -26.77 87.77 -0.65
N ALA A 1192 -26.74 86.51 -0.21
CA ALA A 1192 -25.52 85.72 -0.05
C ALA A 1192 -24.67 85.59 -1.33
N THR A 1193 -25.26 85.73 -2.53
CA THR A 1193 -24.53 85.69 -3.82
C THR A 1193 -24.06 87.07 -4.28
N GLY A 1194 -24.24 88.12 -3.48
CA GLY A 1194 -23.83 89.50 -3.79
C GLY A 1194 -24.83 90.31 -4.64
N SER A 1195 -25.99 89.75 -5.00
CA SER A 1195 -27.00 90.46 -5.78
C SER A 1195 -27.75 91.47 -4.93
N LEU A 1196 -27.93 92.70 -5.44
CA LEU A 1196 -28.63 93.78 -4.74
C LEU A 1196 -30.14 93.51 -4.65
N VAL A 1197 -30.67 93.56 -3.43
CA VAL A 1197 -32.06 93.27 -3.06
C VAL A 1197 -32.82 94.54 -2.70
N MET A 1198 -32.17 95.49 -2.02
CA MET A 1198 -32.78 96.77 -1.62
C MET A 1198 -31.73 97.88 -1.57
N THR A 1199 -32.11 99.10 -1.96
CA THR A 1199 -31.35 100.33 -1.68
C THR A 1199 -32.27 101.35 -1.03
N ARG A 1200 -31.84 101.97 0.07
CA ARG A 1200 -32.57 103.04 0.76
C ARG A 1200 -31.62 104.17 1.22
N PRO A 1201 -31.86 105.42 0.81
CA PRO A 1201 -31.20 106.56 1.42
C PRO A 1201 -31.82 106.86 2.79
N LEU A 1202 -30.96 107.09 3.78
CA LEU A 1202 -31.28 107.55 5.12
C LEU A 1202 -30.90 109.02 5.23
N GLY A 1203 -31.81 109.84 5.77
CA GLY A 1203 -31.60 111.29 5.87
C GLY A 1203 -30.54 111.67 6.89
N ALA A 1204 -29.91 112.83 6.68
CA ALA A 1204 -29.07 113.49 7.68
C ALA A 1204 -29.77 113.57 9.05
N GLY A 1205 -29.01 113.32 10.12
CA GLY A 1205 -29.47 113.32 11.51
C GLY A 1205 -30.09 112.02 12.03
N VAL A 1206 -30.24 110.98 11.20
CA VAL A 1206 -30.82 109.68 11.62
C VAL A 1206 -29.85 108.90 12.52
N THR A 1207 -30.32 108.52 13.72
CA THR A 1207 -29.61 107.65 14.68
C THR A 1207 -30.20 106.25 14.81
N LYS A 1208 -31.46 106.05 14.40
CA LYS A 1208 -32.13 104.73 14.35
C LYS A 1208 -32.97 104.56 13.10
N TYR A 1209 -32.98 103.36 12.53
CA TYR A 1209 -33.79 103.01 11.36
C TYR A 1209 -34.20 101.53 11.41
N SER A 1210 -35.48 101.23 11.23
CA SER A 1210 -35.97 99.85 11.10
C SER A 1210 -36.09 99.41 9.65
N VAL A 1211 -35.70 98.17 9.37
CA VAL A 1211 -35.89 97.50 8.08
C VAL A 1211 -36.82 96.31 8.29
N ALA A 1212 -37.99 96.32 7.66
CA ALA A 1212 -38.90 95.19 7.67
C ALA A 1212 -38.31 94.00 6.91
N THR A 1213 -38.18 92.86 7.58
CA THR A 1213 -37.66 91.60 7.04
C THR A 1213 -38.77 90.66 6.54
N SER A 1214 -40.04 91.00 6.77
CA SER A 1214 -41.21 90.25 6.31
C SER A 1214 -41.26 90.03 4.79
N SER A 1215 -40.64 90.91 3.99
CA SER A 1215 -40.50 90.82 2.53
C SER A 1215 -39.23 90.13 2.03
N LEU A 1216 -38.31 89.74 2.93
CA LEU A 1216 -37.09 89.01 2.62
C LEU A 1216 -37.28 87.50 2.89
N THR A 1217 -36.83 86.66 1.96
CA THR A 1217 -36.85 85.19 2.10
C THR A 1217 -35.83 84.72 3.15
N PRO A 1218 -36.01 83.54 3.77
CA PRO A 1218 -34.97 82.96 4.64
C PRO A 1218 -33.65 82.77 3.88
N GLY A 1219 -32.53 83.14 4.49
CA GLY A 1219 -31.20 83.16 3.88
C GLY A 1219 -30.26 84.17 4.52
N THR A 1220 -29.00 84.22 4.07
CA THR A 1220 -28.01 85.21 4.53
C THR A 1220 -27.98 86.42 3.60
N TYR A 1221 -27.90 87.61 4.19
CA TYR A 1221 -27.87 88.91 3.53
C TYR A 1221 -26.72 89.77 4.05
N GLN A 1222 -26.25 90.71 3.25
CA GLN A 1222 -25.27 91.72 3.63
C GLN A 1222 -25.91 93.10 3.60
N PHE A 1223 -25.87 93.79 4.73
CA PHE A 1223 -26.32 95.17 4.91
C PHE A 1223 -25.08 96.06 4.85
N GLN A 1224 -25.01 96.89 3.82
CA GLN A 1224 -23.88 97.76 3.50
C GLN A 1224 -24.32 99.22 3.63
N PHE A 1225 -23.71 99.94 4.56
CA PHE A 1225 -23.94 101.36 4.81
C PHE A 1225 -22.80 102.16 4.19
N ILE A 1226 -23.15 103.11 3.32
CA ILE A 1226 -22.23 103.88 2.48
C ILE A 1226 -22.43 105.37 2.78
N GLY A 1227 -21.36 106.05 3.20
CA GLY A 1227 -21.30 107.50 3.40
C GLY A 1227 -19.91 108.05 3.09
N GLU A 1228 -19.70 109.36 3.19
CA GLU A 1228 -18.41 109.99 2.83
C GLU A 1228 -17.23 109.52 3.69
N LEU A 1229 -17.49 109.06 4.92
CA LEU A 1229 -16.48 108.52 5.84
C LEU A 1229 -16.09 107.05 5.56
N GLY A 1230 -16.74 106.38 4.60
CA GLY A 1230 -16.42 105.01 4.21
C GLY A 1230 -17.63 104.09 4.08
N VAL A 1231 -17.34 102.79 4.08
CA VAL A 1231 -18.32 101.71 3.88
C VAL A 1231 -18.23 100.71 5.04
N SER A 1232 -19.34 100.48 5.74
CA SER A 1232 -19.45 99.44 6.77
C SER A 1232 -20.42 98.35 6.32
N VAL A 1233 -20.08 97.08 6.59
CA VAL A 1233 -20.86 95.91 6.16
C VAL A 1233 -21.21 95.03 7.36
N ARG A 1234 -22.43 94.52 7.37
CA ARG A 1234 -22.94 93.55 8.37
C ARG A 1234 -23.59 92.37 7.67
N ARG A 1235 -23.17 91.15 8.00
CA ARG A 1235 -23.83 89.91 7.56
C ARG A 1235 -24.94 89.56 8.54
N ILE A 1236 -26.13 89.29 8.01
CA ILE A 1236 -27.32 88.95 8.79
C ILE A 1236 -27.95 87.70 8.18
N ALA A 1237 -28.13 86.66 8.99
CA ALA A 1237 -28.90 85.47 8.61
C ALA A 1237 -30.37 85.65 9.05
N ILE A 1238 -31.29 85.57 8.09
CA ILE A 1238 -32.73 85.51 8.35
C ILE A 1238 -33.13 84.04 8.32
N VAL A 1239 -33.45 83.49 9.48
CA VAL A 1239 -34.08 82.19 9.68
C VAL A 1239 -35.47 82.42 10.26
N ARG A 1240 -36.49 81.81 9.67
CA ARG A 1240 -37.89 81.86 10.13
C ARG A 1240 -38.30 80.47 10.58
#